data_AF-A0A2S4ZJE9-F1
#
_entry.id   AF-A0A2S4ZJE9-F1
#
_cell.length_a   1.000
_cell.length_b   1.000
_cell.length_c   1.000
_cell.angle_alpha   90.00
_cell.angle_beta   90.00
_cell.angle_gamma   90.00
#
_symmetry.space_group_name_H-M   'P 1'
#
loop_
_entity.id
_entity.type
_entity.pdbx_description
1 polymer ?
#
loop_
_entity_poly.entity_id
_entity_poly.type
_entity_poly.pdbx_seq_one_letter_code
_entity_poly.pdbx_strand_id
1 'polypeptide(L)'
;MGRQIQRLAALAAPLALGAALLAPATAQAETVVSGNYTAVFNYPTPTTYDSSINTSVGSLIDLAAPNSTLYMGMYWFNSPDLAAKLSAAQSRGVTLRIISESANRAGSNLDGLTLTGNSSLTWCSRGCLGNGSGDTNAIDHDKYIVFDALTDGRTNVVWQSSQNLAGGQDGEINNAVVVSDNAALASRYRAHFNDQIKHAGDSSHTTYDYTTGDPNSPVEAFFFPRDTASDAGHYGNADILASFIDKVDCSIDGKIRISAAELDQRSTRPAVYDALQAKRSQGCSVDANVRDLSNGGGNDGVNDLTALDVAAYGNRPGGCRYKSSATASCNHGTTHSKYLLTEWTKADGTKVQHVYTGSHNWTAGSLKTNDETLLRIDDPAVYQAYVANFNKVRSGAVDIDASKYGSTSQHYSRVNVQADGDQHYSAIASGGTSSVYTAVVYEQGDRHDSSDTELGTDVYIRMYKDGVALWNEKLLSNGGTAGNTTWSHQKPDVGVDDQGNAIVAWAKDDDGNRYADIAVVKVAADGTVTALPRPHASGSGDQLRPTVAVAGDGSYTVAWESTADGSTLNQVYASSWSGTGALRYQDVQVSTINSGAAGSNRRPDAAIDDAGNTTIVWEEDADGNGGLNIGLAKLNTSGGFAVARKVANSLTDGQQTVTAVASAGDGRFVVAWTDEYTTGTGTLVRPQRIYHRVFSATGSAATAEQRTTEDGTGSGPYVDGQRPISDQDVADVAVADNGSFVVAWKEAFDVNIGGTVYPGKDDVWARGFNADGTTTGRLPAYRMNVVTGGGQGGPAVTLAPTGRLALTYSDDYDGNGFNEMRLRDAFSNS
;
A
#
# COMPACT_ATOMS: atom_id res chain seq x y z
N MET A 1 -75.06 38.50 16.51
CA MET A 1 -74.44 37.66 17.55
C MET A 1 -73.41 36.76 16.88
N GLY A 2 -72.19 36.68 17.43
CA GLY A 2 -71.11 35.82 16.93
C GLY A 2 -70.09 36.52 16.02
N ARG A 3 -69.09 37.21 16.59
CA ARG A 3 -67.94 37.74 15.84
C ARG A 3 -66.99 36.59 15.46
N GLN A 4 -66.81 36.39 14.16
CA GLN A 4 -65.80 35.52 13.57
C GLN A 4 -64.41 36.16 13.69
N ILE A 5 -63.40 35.37 14.05
CA ILE A 5 -61.98 35.73 13.98
C ILE A 5 -61.37 34.91 12.84
N GLN A 6 -61.09 35.57 11.71
CA GLN A 6 -60.19 35.07 10.68
C GLN A 6 -58.80 35.68 10.92
N ARG A 7 -57.79 34.84 11.11
CA ARG A 7 -56.39 35.24 11.21
C ARG A 7 -55.79 35.35 9.81
N LEU A 8 -55.28 36.53 9.49
CA LEU A 8 -54.48 36.83 8.29
C LEU A 8 -53.06 36.25 8.45
N ALA A 9 -52.61 35.52 7.43
CA ALA A 9 -51.24 35.08 7.25
C ALA A 9 -50.40 36.23 6.68
N ALA A 10 -49.28 36.55 7.32
CA ALA A 10 -48.29 37.50 6.83
C ALA A 10 -47.13 36.75 6.17
N LEU A 11 -46.82 37.13 4.92
CA LEU A 11 -45.62 36.71 4.19
C LEU A 11 -44.37 37.24 4.89
N ALA A 12 -43.39 36.35 5.15
CA ALA A 12 -42.03 36.72 5.50
C ALA A 12 -41.10 36.43 4.32
N ALA A 13 -40.44 37.48 3.81
CA ALA A 13 -39.34 37.37 2.86
C ALA A 13 -38.04 37.03 3.63
N PRO A 14 -37.22 36.06 3.18
CA PRO A 14 -35.93 35.80 3.81
C PRO A 14 -34.88 36.81 3.32
N LEU A 15 -34.19 37.44 4.27
CA LEU A 15 -32.97 38.21 4.02
C LEU A 15 -31.88 37.27 3.47
N ALA A 16 -31.29 37.66 2.34
CA ALA A 16 -30.07 37.06 1.83
C ALA A 16 -28.88 37.50 2.70
N LEU A 17 -28.31 36.56 3.48
CA LEU A 17 -26.95 36.70 4.03
C LEU A 17 -25.98 36.27 2.93
N GLY A 18 -25.10 37.18 2.51
CA GLY A 18 -24.06 36.91 1.54
C GLY A 18 -23.11 35.84 2.05
N ALA A 19 -23.01 34.74 1.29
CA ALA A 19 -21.93 33.78 1.43
C ALA A 19 -20.62 34.47 1.01
N ALA A 20 -19.76 34.77 1.99
CA ALA A 20 -18.36 35.02 1.69
C ALA A 20 -17.79 33.74 1.06
N LEU A 21 -17.31 33.84 -0.17
CA LEU A 21 -16.52 32.82 -0.83
C LEU A 21 -15.27 32.57 0.04
N LEU A 22 -15.33 31.53 0.87
CA LEU A 22 -14.15 30.97 1.54
C LEU A 22 -13.25 30.42 0.43
N ALA A 23 -12.06 31.00 0.30
CA ALA A 23 -10.96 30.38 -0.44
C ALA A 23 -10.69 28.97 0.13
N PRO A 24 -10.19 28.01 -0.67
CA PRO A 24 -9.88 26.68 -0.16
C PRO A 24 -8.87 26.80 0.98
N ALA A 25 -9.20 26.18 2.12
CA ALA A 25 -8.35 26.16 3.29
C ALA A 25 -6.99 25.54 2.92
N THR A 26 -5.92 26.32 3.01
CA THR A 26 -4.56 25.79 3.09
C THR A 26 -4.51 24.81 4.26
N ALA A 27 -3.93 23.62 4.06
CA ALA A 27 -3.74 22.61 5.09
C ALA A 27 -3.26 23.26 6.40
N GLN A 28 -4.13 23.31 7.41
CA GLN A 28 -3.81 23.90 8.71
C GLN A 28 -3.20 22.83 9.61
N ALA A 29 -2.15 23.22 10.32
CA ALA A 29 -1.57 22.50 11.45
C ALA A 29 -2.66 21.93 12.37
N GLU A 30 -2.47 20.71 12.85
CA GLU A 30 -3.16 20.25 14.04
C GLU A 30 -2.25 20.52 15.24
N THR A 31 -2.59 21.57 15.99
CA THR A 31 -1.91 21.94 17.23
C THR A 31 -2.79 21.56 18.41
N VAL A 32 -2.28 20.74 19.32
CA VAL A 32 -2.99 20.37 20.55
C VAL A 32 -2.22 20.87 21.75
N VAL A 33 -2.89 21.65 22.61
CA VAL A 33 -2.33 22.21 23.84
C VAL A 33 -2.95 21.51 25.05
N SER A 34 -2.12 20.98 25.94
CA SER A 34 -2.51 20.40 27.23
C SER A 34 -1.60 20.94 28.32
N GLY A 35 -2.09 21.85 29.16
CA GLY A 35 -1.27 22.51 30.17
C GLY A 35 -0.03 23.16 29.56
N ASN A 36 1.15 22.65 29.92
CA ASN A 36 2.45 23.14 29.44
C ASN A 36 2.97 22.42 28.18
N TYR A 37 2.20 21.49 27.63
CA TYR A 37 2.54 20.69 26.46
C TYR A 37 1.82 21.23 25.21
N THR A 38 2.55 21.33 24.10
CA THR A 38 1.96 21.58 22.79
C THR A 38 2.48 20.55 21.79
N ALA A 39 1.60 19.71 21.25
CA ALA A 39 1.92 18.83 20.12
C ALA A 39 1.60 19.55 18.80
N VAL A 40 2.48 19.40 17.81
CA VAL A 40 2.35 20.02 16.49
C VAL A 40 2.60 18.97 15.42
N PHE A 41 1.69 18.87 14.45
CA PHE A 41 1.77 17.96 13.31
C PHE A 41 1.66 18.74 11.99
N ASN A 42 2.28 18.22 10.94
CA ASN A 42 2.06 18.67 9.56
C ASN A 42 1.51 17.51 8.71
N TYR A 43 0.76 17.83 7.66
CA TYR A 43 0.11 16.89 6.77
C TYR A 43 0.32 17.30 5.30
N PRO A 44 1.56 17.24 4.79
CA PRO A 44 1.82 17.51 3.38
C PRO A 44 1.17 16.45 2.50
N THR A 45 0.95 16.83 1.24
CA THR A 45 0.49 15.91 0.18
C THR A 45 1.62 15.77 -0.85
N PRO A 46 1.52 14.87 -1.84
CA PRO A 46 2.55 14.74 -2.86
C PRO A 46 2.84 16.06 -3.62
N THR A 47 1.88 16.96 -3.68
CA THR A 47 1.95 18.24 -4.41
C THR A 47 1.98 19.48 -3.52
N THR A 48 1.83 19.33 -2.20
CA THR A 48 1.75 20.47 -1.27
C THR A 48 2.66 20.31 -0.07
N TYR A 49 3.41 21.36 0.25
CA TYR A 49 4.18 21.47 1.49
C TYR A 49 3.30 21.94 2.66
N ASP A 50 3.64 21.50 3.86
CA ASP A 50 3.05 21.97 5.10
C ASP A 50 4.16 22.37 6.09
N SER A 51 4.42 23.68 6.16
CA SER A 51 5.48 24.28 6.98
C SER A 51 5.05 24.55 8.44
N SER A 52 4.03 23.86 8.96
CA SER A 52 3.50 24.06 10.32
C SER A 52 4.56 23.90 11.42
N ILE A 53 5.46 22.92 11.29
CA ILE A 53 6.56 22.72 12.25
C ILE A 53 7.55 23.89 12.22
N ASN A 54 7.94 24.35 11.02
CA ASN A 54 8.80 25.52 10.84
C ASN A 54 8.16 26.79 11.43
N THR A 55 6.86 26.97 11.21
CA THR A 55 6.10 28.11 11.73
C THR A 55 6.04 28.09 13.27
N SER A 56 5.83 26.92 13.85
CA SER A 56 5.80 26.74 15.31
C SER A 56 7.14 27.13 15.94
N VAL A 57 8.26 26.61 15.44
CA VAL A 57 9.58 26.92 16.03
C VAL A 57 10.00 28.37 15.74
N GLY A 58 9.69 28.90 14.54
CA GLY A 58 9.94 30.30 14.20
C GLY A 58 9.24 31.26 15.15
N SER A 59 8.00 30.95 15.55
CA SER A 59 7.24 31.73 16.53
C SER A 59 7.90 31.73 17.92
N LEU A 60 8.50 30.62 18.35
CA LEU A 60 9.26 30.56 19.60
C LEU A 60 10.56 31.39 19.53
N ILE A 61 11.26 31.37 18.39
CA ILE A 61 12.46 32.20 18.16
C ILE A 61 12.10 33.69 18.19
N ASP A 62 10.97 34.08 17.61
CA ASP A 62 10.49 35.46 17.67
C ASP A 62 10.17 35.89 19.12
N LEU A 63 9.70 34.96 19.94
CA LEU A 63 9.39 35.21 21.35
C LEU A 63 10.60 35.13 22.28
N ALA A 64 11.75 34.63 21.86
CA ALA A 64 12.94 34.51 22.71
C ALA A 64 13.29 35.84 23.41
N ALA A 65 13.39 35.81 24.74
CA ALA A 65 13.48 37.00 25.57
C ALA A 65 14.88 37.65 25.55
N PRO A 66 14.99 38.99 25.55
CA PRO A 66 16.27 39.68 25.70
C PRO A 66 17.05 39.22 26.93
N ASN A 67 18.38 39.10 26.80
CA ASN A 67 19.30 38.61 27.84
C ASN A 67 19.09 37.14 28.27
N SER A 68 18.33 36.36 27.51
CA SER A 68 18.22 34.91 27.69
C SER A 68 19.13 34.15 26.72
N THR A 69 19.27 32.84 26.93
CA THR A 69 19.98 31.95 26.00
C THR A 69 18.99 31.07 25.24
N LEU A 70 19.34 30.79 23.99
CA LEU A 70 18.73 29.76 23.15
C LEU A 70 19.81 28.72 22.83
N TYR A 71 19.56 27.46 23.17
CA TYR A 71 20.42 26.32 22.85
C TYR A 71 19.79 25.50 21.73
N MET A 72 20.54 25.13 20.69
CA MET A 72 20.04 24.36 19.56
C MET A 72 21.01 23.24 19.18
N GLY A 73 20.51 22.00 19.13
CA GLY A 73 21.15 20.87 18.44
C GLY A 73 20.36 20.56 17.18
N MET A 74 21.04 20.52 16.03
CA MET A 74 20.39 20.40 14.72
C MET A 74 21.24 19.67 13.70
N TYR A 75 20.82 18.48 13.28
CA TYR A 75 21.47 17.71 12.21
C TYR A 75 21.56 18.49 10.89
N TRP A 76 20.46 19.09 10.43
CA TRP A 76 20.46 19.85 9.19
C TRP A 76 19.64 21.14 9.30
N PHE A 77 20.32 22.27 9.12
CA PHE A 77 19.71 23.59 9.11
C PHE A 77 19.94 24.30 7.77
N ASN A 78 18.89 24.44 6.97
CA ASN A 78 18.88 25.17 5.70
C ASN A 78 17.53 25.88 5.52
N SER A 79 17.25 26.82 6.42
CA SER A 79 16.12 27.72 6.33
C SER A 79 16.57 29.19 6.42
N PRO A 80 16.51 29.96 5.32
CA PRO A 80 16.84 31.38 5.32
C PRO A 80 15.92 32.20 6.23
N ASP A 81 14.65 31.84 6.32
CA ASP A 81 13.67 32.52 7.20
C ASP A 81 14.04 32.34 8.67
N LEU A 82 14.30 31.10 9.09
CA LEU A 82 14.68 30.83 10.48
C LEU A 82 16.07 31.42 10.80
N ALA A 83 17.00 31.47 9.85
CA ALA A 83 18.28 32.17 10.02
C ALA A 83 18.10 33.67 10.26
N ALA A 84 17.16 34.31 9.54
CA ALA A 84 16.81 35.72 9.75
C ALA A 84 16.18 35.94 11.13
N LYS A 85 15.30 35.03 11.58
CA LYS A 85 14.71 35.08 12.93
C LYS A 85 15.76 34.91 14.04
N LEU A 86 16.73 34.00 13.87
CA LEU A 86 17.86 33.87 14.79
C LEU A 86 18.70 35.16 14.84
N SER A 87 18.97 35.77 13.69
CA SER A 87 19.67 37.07 13.61
C SER A 87 18.91 38.18 14.32
N ALA A 88 17.58 38.21 14.16
CA ALA A 88 16.71 39.15 14.84
C ALA A 88 16.67 38.91 16.36
N ALA A 89 16.63 37.66 16.81
CA ALA A 89 16.71 37.31 18.23
C ALA A 89 18.03 37.80 18.85
N GLN A 90 19.15 37.58 18.16
CA GLN A 90 20.45 38.05 18.61
C GLN A 90 20.52 39.58 18.67
N SER A 91 19.88 40.28 17.72
CA SER A 91 19.76 41.75 17.72
C SER A 91 18.92 42.27 18.90
N ARG A 92 18.00 41.46 19.44
CA ARG A 92 17.25 41.74 20.68
C ARG A 92 18.04 41.40 21.95
N GLY A 93 19.27 40.87 21.84
CA GLY A 93 20.13 40.50 22.96
C GLY A 93 19.99 39.05 23.43
N VAL A 94 19.42 38.15 22.62
CA VAL A 94 19.42 36.70 22.89
C VAL A 94 20.80 36.12 22.57
N THR A 95 21.35 35.30 23.47
CA THR A 95 22.59 34.54 23.20
C THR A 95 22.25 33.24 22.49
N LEU A 96 22.88 32.96 21.35
CA LEU A 96 22.67 31.74 20.57
C LEU A 96 23.78 30.72 20.86
N ARG A 97 23.43 29.49 21.25
CA ARG A 97 24.36 28.38 21.46
C ARG A 97 23.95 27.23 20.54
N ILE A 98 24.71 27.01 19.47
CA ILE A 98 24.32 26.11 18.38
C ILE A 98 25.34 24.99 18.20
N ILE A 99 24.87 23.76 18.02
CA ILE A 99 25.62 22.60 17.56
C ILE A 99 24.94 22.07 16.29
N SER A 100 25.75 21.63 15.31
CA SER A 100 25.23 21.06 14.07
C SER A 100 26.21 20.09 13.41
N GLU A 101 25.68 19.17 12.60
CA GLU A 101 26.46 18.17 11.86
C GLU A 101 27.24 18.79 10.70
N SER A 102 28.57 18.63 10.72
CA SER A 102 29.46 19.17 9.70
C SER A 102 29.24 18.60 8.31
N ALA A 103 28.76 17.35 8.19
CA ALA A 103 28.44 16.74 6.90
C ALA A 103 27.38 17.55 6.12
N ASN A 104 26.52 18.30 6.82
CA ASN A 104 25.48 19.14 6.23
C ASN A 104 25.90 20.61 6.08
N ARG A 105 27.13 20.97 6.45
CA ARG A 105 27.62 22.36 6.50
C ARG A 105 27.58 23.06 5.14
N ALA A 106 27.97 22.39 4.07
CA ALA A 106 28.10 22.98 2.73
C ALA A 106 26.78 23.56 2.18
N GLY A 107 25.63 23.07 2.65
CA GLY A 107 24.30 23.56 2.29
C GLY A 107 23.58 24.29 3.42
N SER A 108 24.26 24.60 4.53
CA SER A 108 23.63 25.17 5.71
C SER A 108 23.59 26.69 5.68
N ASN A 109 22.51 27.29 6.20
CA ASN A 109 22.45 28.73 6.43
C ASN A 109 23.13 29.18 7.73
N LEU A 110 23.64 28.25 8.56
CA LEU A 110 24.31 28.59 9.82
C LEU A 110 25.67 29.27 9.60
N ASP A 111 26.42 28.92 8.55
CA ASP A 111 27.68 29.61 8.22
C ASP A 111 27.45 31.07 7.79
N GLY A 112 26.26 31.41 7.29
CA GLY A 112 25.87 32.77 6.96
C GLY A 112 25.43 33.61 8.16
N LEU A 113 25.23 32.99 9.33
CA LEU A 113 24.78 33.66 10.54
C LEU A 113 25.95 34.39 11.22
N THR A 114 25.93 35.73 11.22
CA THR A 114 26.93 36.52 11.94
C THR A 114 26.67 36.45 13.45
N LEU A 115 27.45 35.64 14.16
CA LEU A 115 27.34 35.52 15.62
C LEU A 115 27.95 36.73 16.33
N THR A 116 27.26 37.24 17.34
CA THR A 116 27.70 38.42 18.12
C THR A 116 27.70 38.13 19.61
N GLY A 117 28.52 38.85 20.38
CA GLY A 117 28.57 38.71 21.83
C GLY A 117 29.06 37.33 22.27
N ASN A 118 28.28 36.67 23.13
CA ASN A 118 28.59 35.33 23.67
C ASN A 118 27.97 34.19 22.86
N SER A 119 27.45 34.45 21.67
CA SER A 119 26.89 33.42 20.80
C SER A 119 27.98 32.52 20.22
N SER A 120 27.69 31.23 20.03
CA SER A 120 28.64 30.23 19.51
C SER A 120 27.97 29.21 18.59
N LEU A 121 28.73 28.72 17.62
CA LEU A 121 28.37 27.60 16.73
C LEU A 121 29.50 26.58 16.75
N THR A 122 29.16 25.32 17.03
CA THR A 122 30.07 24.18 16.98
C THR A 122 29.62 23.22 15.88
N TRP A 123 30.55 22.82 15.03
CA TRP A 123 30.32 21.80 14.00
C TRP A 123 30.91 20.47 14.46
N CYS A 124 30.08 19.43 14.50
CA CYS A 124 30.54 18.08 14.84
C CYS A 124 30.98 17.35 13.58
N SER A 125 32.23 16.85 13.56
CA SER A 125 32.84 16.21 12.39
C SER A 125 32.18 14.87 11.99
N ARG A 126 31.47 14.29 12.94
CA ARG A 126 30.65 13.07 12.99
C ARG A 126 29.55 13.40 14.03
N GLY A 127 29.16 12.45 14.88
CA GLY A 127 28.57 12.79 16.19
C GLY A 127 29.51 13.62 17.05
N CYS A 128 28.96 14.42 17.96
CA CYS A 128 29.73 15.12 18.99
C CYS A 128 30.13 14.16 20.12
N LEU A 129 29.34 13.10 20.37
CA LEU A 129 29.60 12.08 21.40
C LEU A 129 30.06 10.73 20.81
N GLY A 130 29.55 10.37 19.63
CA GLY A 130 29.96 9.17 18.88
C GLY A 130 31.19 9.42 17.99
N ASN A 131 32.36 9.68 18.57
CA ASN A 131 33.56 10.03 17.80
C ASN A 131 34.72 9.02 18.02
N GLY A 132 34.41 7.80 18.48
CA GLY A 132 35.39 6.72 18.66
C GLY A 132 35.93 6.15 17.35
N SER A 133 37.00 5.33 17.41
CA SER A 133 37.60 4.72 16.22
C SER A 133 36.68 3.71 15.49
N GLY A 134 35.66 3.17 16.18
CA GLY A 134 34.64 2.29 15.60
C GLY A 134 33.42 3.02 15.04
N ASP A 135 33.28 4.32 15.27
CA ASP A 135 32.08 5.11 14.96
C ASP A 135 32.22 5.82 13.60
N THR A 136 32.54 5.09 12.53
CA THR A 136 32.86 5.71 11.24
C THR A 136 31.67 6.44 10.60
N ASN A 137 30.44 6.09 11.00
CA ASN A 137 29.19 6.62 10.43
C ASN A 137 28.33 7.36 11.46
N ALA A 138 28.84 7.64 12.66
CA ALA A 138 28.11 8.39 13.67
C ALA A 138 27.86 9.84 13.20
N ILE A 139 26.72 10.39 13.60
CA ILE A 139 26.27 11.73 13.25
C ILE A 139 25.65 12.45 14.44
N ASP A 140 25.70 13.77 14.45
CA ASP A 140 24.85 14.58 15.33
C ASP A 140 23.44 14.64 14.75
N HIS A 141 22.56 13.74 15.17
CA HIS A 141 21.22 13.62 14.62
C HIS A 141 20.18 14.36 15.46
N ASP A 142 20.55 15.33 16.30
CA ASP A 142 19.59 16.06 17.13
C ASP A 142 18.68 17.02 16.35
N LYS A 143 17.47 17.26 16.89
CA LYS A 143 16.53 18.31 16.46
C LYS A 143 15.78 18.88 17.66
N TYR A 144 16.48 19.70 18.45
CA TYR A 144 15.88 20.36 19.60
C TYR A 144 16.30 21.82 19.72
N ILE A 145 15.46 22.62 20.38
CA ILE A 145 15.79 23.97 20.83
C ILE A 145 15.33 24.15 22.27
N VAL A 146 16.20 24.67 23.13
CA VAL A 146 15.86 25.08 24.50
C VAL A 146 15.92 26.60 24.61
N PHE A 147 14.84 27.21 25.08
CA PHE A 147 14.75 28.62 25.38
C PHE A 147 14.72 28.83 26.89
N ASP A 148 15.63 29.64 27.43
CA ASP A 148 15.61 29.96 28.86
C ASP A 148 14.35 30.73 29.25
N ALA A 149 13.94 31.70 28.42
CA ALA A 149 12.75 32.51 28.63
C ALA A 149 12.18 33.03 27.31
N LEU A 150 10.87 33.21 27.29
CA LEU A 150 10.10 33.84 26.22
C LEU A 150 9.45 35.13 26.74
N THR A 151 9.22 36.07 25.84
CA THR A 151 8.61 37.38 26.12
C THR A 151 7.13 37.29 26.52
N ASP A 152 6.48 36.15 26.29
CA ASP A 152 5.13 35.86 26.74
C ASP A 152 5.06 35.31 28.18
N GLY A 153 6.19 35.23 28.87
CA GLY A 153 6.31 34.81 30.27
C GLY A 153 6.64 33.34 30.48
N ARG A 154 6.61 32.51 29.44
CA ARG A 154 7.05 31.11 29.55
C ARG A 154 8.56 31.02 29.74
N THR A 155 9.02 30.05 30.51
CA THR A 155 10.44 29.80 30.78
C THR A 155 10.82 28.35 30.57
N ASN A 156 12.11 28.04 30.44
CA ASN A 156 12.61 26.67 30.34
C ASN A 156 11.84 25.84 29.29
N VAL A 157 11.70 26.42 28.09
CA VAL A 157 10.88 25.87 27.02
C VAL A 157 11.74 24.96 26.16
N VAL A 158 11.37 23.69 26.06
CA VAL A 158 12.01 22.70 25.19
C VAL A 158 11.11 22.47 23.98
N TRP A 159 11.64 22.67 22.78
CA TRP A 159 11.06 22.23 21.52
C TRP A 159 11.85 21.04 21.00
N GLN A 160 11.17 19.92 20.74
CA GLN A 160 11.74 18.69 20.20
C GLN A 160 10.98 18.31 18.92
N SER A 161 11.67 17.92 17.85
CA SER A 161 11.02 17.51 16.60
C SER A 161 11.62 16.24 16.00
N SER A 162 10.83 15.61 15.12
CA SER A 162 11.33 14.63 14.15
C SER A 162 11.96 15.28 12.92
N GLN A 163 11.62 16.55 12.63
CA GLN A 163 11.97 17.30 11.43
C GLN A 163 13.27 18.08 11.60
N ASN A 164 14.15 18.02 10.61
CA ASN A 164 15.22 18.98 10.42
C ASN A 164 14.67 20.35 10.02
N LEU A 165 15.44 21.41 10.23
CA LEU A 165 15.10 22.76 9.79
C LEU A 165 15.70 23.06 8.41
N ALA A 166 15.45 22.17 7.44
CA ALA A 166 16.00 22.21 6.10
C ALA A 166 14.90 22.17 5.01
N GLY A 167 15.15 22.85 3.89
CA GLY A 167 14.21 22.91 2.77
C GLY A 167 13.84 21.53 2.22
N GLY A 168 12.55 21.31 1.99
CA GLY A 168 11.99 20.06 1.45
C GLY A 168 11.39 19.13 2.50
N GLN A 169 11.80 19.22 3.77
CA GLN A 169 11.27 18.37 4.83
C GLN A 169 9.88 18.76 5.34
N ASP A 170 9.44 19.97 5.05
CA ASP A 170 8.03 20.35 5.17
C ASP A 170 7.13 19.66 4.13
N GLY A 171 7.73 18.94 3.18
CA GLY A 171 7.05 17.99 2.31
C GLY A 171 6.86 16.62 2.95
N GLU A 172 7.55 16.30 4.05
CA GLU A 172 7.42 15.03 4.77
C GLU A 172 6.45 15.15 5.96
N ILE A 173 5.83 14.04 6.36
CA ILE A 173 4.96 13.98 7.54
C ILE A 173 5.83 13.92 8.79
N ASN A 174 5.75 14.94 9.63
CA ASN A 174 6.58 15.20 10.79
C ASN A 174 5.73 15.52 12.03
N ASN A 175 6.38 15.50 13.18
CA ASN A 175 5.80 15.98 14.43
C ASN A 175 6.82 16.78 15.24
N ALA A 176 6.30 17.58 16.15
CA ALA A 176 7.09 18.25 17.18
C ALA A 176 6.27 18.37 18.47
N VAL A 177 6.99 18.56 19.58
CA VAL A 177 6.41 18.87 20.88
C VAL A 177 7.14 20.04 21.52
N VAL A 178 6.36 20.91 22.18
CA VAL A 178 6.85 21.98 23.06
C VAL A 178 6.50 21.63 24.49
N VAL A 179 7.47 21.70 25.40
CA VAL A 179 7.28 21.58 26.85
C VAL A 179 7.73 22.87 27.51
N SER A 180 6.79 23.61 28.09
CA SER A 180 7.06 24.91 28.74
C SER A 180 7.17 24.77 30.26
N ASP A 181 7.83 25.75 30.89
CA ASP A 181 7.92 25.91 32.34
C ASP A 181 8.44 24.67 33.08
N ASN A 182 9.36 23.94 32.44
CA ASN A 182 9.95 22.72 32.99
C ASN A 182 11.47 22.87 33.15
N ALA A 183 11.87 23.45 34.29
CA ALA A 183 13.28 23.68 34.60
C ALA A 183 14.12 22.41 34.65
N ALA A 184 13.56 21.30 35.13
CA ALA A 184 14.27 20.02 35.22
C ALA A 184 14.59 19.47 33.81
N LEU A 185 13.60 19.43 32.92
CA LEU A 185 13.78 18.99 31.54
C LEU A 185 14.77 19.88 30.79
N ALA A 186 14.58 21.21 30.85
CA ALA A 186 15.47 22.16 30.19
C ALA A 186 16.92 22.04 30.71
N SER A 187 17.11 21.80 32.01
CA SER A 187 18.45 21.59 32.58
C SER A 187 19.12 20.34 32.04
N ARG A 188 18.37 19.26 31.77
CA ARG A 188 18.91 18.03 31.20
C ARG A 188 19.36 18.23 29.74
N TYR A 189 18.56 18.92 28.93
CA TYR A 189 18.98 19.26 27.57
C TYR A 189 20.20 20.19 27.56
N ARG A 190 20.27 21.18 28.46
CA ARG A 190 21.46 22.04 28.58
C ARG A 190 22.70 21.23 29.02
N ALA A 191 22.53 20.24 29.89
CA ALA A 191 23.62 19.34 30.28
C ALA A 191 24.10 18.51 29.08
N HIS A 192 23.17 17.91 28.32
CA HIS A 192 23.48 17.20 27.09
C HIS A 192 24.21 18.08 26.07
N PHE A 193 23.72 19.29 25.81
CA PHE A 193 24.40 20.27 24.95
C PHE A 193 25.84 20.54 25.42
N ASN A 194 26.06 20.70 26.72
CA ASN A 194 27.40 20.94 27.26
C ASN A 194 28.31 19.71 27.15
N ASP A 195 27.78 18.49 27.28
CA ASP A 195 28.54 17.27 27.01
C ASP A 195 28.95 17.18 25.54
N GLN A 196 28.02 17.47 24.62
CA GLN A 196 28.32 17.53 23.18
C GLN A 196 29.43 18.54 22.89
N ILE A 197 29.38 19.75 23.46
CA ILE A 197 30.47 20.74 23.31
C ILE A 197 31.80 20.24 23.87
N LYS A 198 31.77 19.57 25.03
CA LYS A 198 32.98 19.08 25.69
C LYS A 198 33.69 18.01 24.87
N HIS A 199 32.93 17.15 24.18
CA HIS A 199 33.44 16.02 23.43
C HIS A 199 33.55 16.28 21.91
N ALA A 200 32.98 17.39 21.42
CA ALA A 200 33.09 17.80 20.02
C ALA A 200 34.56 17.84 19.55
N GLY A 201 34.90 16.92 18.65
CA GLY A 201 36.24 16.81 18.06
C GLY A 201 37.26 15.99 18.86
N ASP A 202 36.88 15.41 20.01
CA ASP A 202 37.70 14.39 20.68
C ASP A 202 37.57 13.03 19.96
N SER A 203 38.37 12.03 20.31
CA SER A 203 38.29 10.69 19.68
C SER A 203 37.56 9.67 20.56
N SER A 204 36.68 10.12 21.46
CA SER A 204 36.02 9.29 22.46
C SER A 204 34.67 8.78 21.93
N HIS A 205 34.27 7.62 22.41
CA HIS A 205 32.89 7.15 22.32
C HIS A 205 32.25 7.37 23.69
N THR A 206 31.41 8.40 23.80
CA THR A 206 30.74 8.76 25.05
C THR A 206 29.31 8.28 25.03
N THR A 207 28.93 7.45 26.00
CA THR A 207 27.59 6.91 26.15
C THR A 207 26.91 7.46 27.40
N TYR A 208 25.58 7.47 27.36
CA TYR A 208 24.73 7.73 28.51
C TYR A 208 24.30 6.41 29.16
N ASP A 209 24.55 6.31 30.46
CA ASP A 209 23.94 5.31 31.33
C ASP A 209 22.41 5.49 31.43
N TYR A 210 21.74 4.57 32.11
CA TYR A 210 20.32 4.69 32.48
C TYR A 210 20.00 6.07 33.08
N THR A 211 18.77 6.54 32.89
CA THR A 211 18.37 7.86 33.38
C THR A 211 18.19 7.79 34.90
N THR A 212 18.84 8.70 35.63
CA THR A 212 18.69 8.80 37.10
C THR A 212 17.50 9.68 37.51
N GLY A 213 16.67 10.11 36.55
CA GLY A 213 15.45 10.86 36.80
C GLY A 213 14.37 9.99 37.46
N ASP A 214 13.30 10.61 37.95
CA ASP A 214 12.10 9.86 38.35
C ASP A 214 11.45 9.27 37.09
N PRO A 215 11.44 7.94 36.90
CA PRO A 215 10.77 7.32 35.76
C PRO A 215 9.24 7.48 35.81
N ASN A 216 8.70 8.07 36.87
CA ASN A 216 7.29 8.49 36.97
C ASN A 216 7.10 10.00 36.72
N SER A 217 8.16 10.72 36.35
CA SER A 217 8.03 12.11 35.88
C SER A 217 7.08 12.13 34.67
N PRO A 218 6.16 13.10 34.59
CA PRO A 218 5.21 13.21 33.48
C PRO A 218 5.91 13.54 32.15
N VAL A 219 7.19 13.93 32.19
CA VAL A 219 8.04 14.03 31.01
C VAL A 219 9.49 13.65 31.36
N GLU A 220 10.13 12.93 30.46
CA GLU A 220 11.50 12.45 30.62
C GLU A 220 12.24 12.44 29.30
N ALA A 221 13.50 12.91 29.30
CA ALA A 221 14.38 12.84 28.14
C ALA A 221 15.34 11.65 28.24
N PHE A 222 15.64 11.04 27.11
CA PHE A 222 16.67 10.03 26.91
C PHE A 222 17.63 10.59 25.85
N PHE A 223 18.92 10.58 26.18
CA PHE A 223 19.98 11.05 25.30
C PHE A 223 20.82 9.86 24.86
N PHE A 224 21.37 9.96 23.66
CA PHE A 224 22.13 8.91 22.98
C PHE A 224 23.51 9.47 22.61
N PRO A 225 24.54 8.61 22.44
CA PRO A 225 24.52 7.14 22.46
C PRO A 225 24.17 6.47 23.80
N ARG A 226 23.58 5.26 23.81
CA ARG A 226 23.25 4.52 25.04
C ARG A 226 24.32 3.50 25.42
N ASP A 227 24.62 3.40 26.72
CA ASP A 227 25.28 2.21 27.26
C ASP A 227 24.25 1.09 27.39
N THR A 228 24.22 0.21 26.39
CA THR A 228 23.26 -0.91 26.33
C THR A 228 23.43 -1.94 27.45
N ALA A 229 24.61 -2.03 28.08
CA ALA A 229 24.81 -2.91 29.23
C ALA A 229 24.22 -2.30 30.50
N SER A 230 24.40 -0.99 30.66
CA SER A 230 23.75 -0.19 31.71
C SER A 230 22.22 -0.27 31.60
N ASP A 231 21.69 -0.11 30.37
CA ASP A 231 20.25 -0.21 30.10
C ASP A 231 19.70 -1.61 30.37
N ALA A 232 20.42 -2.67 29.98
CA ALA A 232 20.02 -4.04 30.29
C ALA A 232 19.89 -4.28 31.80
N GLY A 233 20.84 -3.79 32.58
CA GLY A 233 20.82 -3.92 34.04
C GLY A 233 19.69 -3.14 34.71
N HIS A 234 19.32 -1.97 34.17
CA HIS A 234 18.35 -1.07 34.79
C HIS A 234 16.92 -1.27 34.28
N TYR A 235 16.72 -1.33 32.96
CA TYR A 235 15.40 -1.46 32.34
C TYR A 235 15.02 -2.92 32.04
N GLY A 236 15.95 -3.86 32.22
CA GLY A 236 15.74 -5.28 31.91
C GLY A 236 15.88 -5.62 30.43
N ASN A 237 16.21 -4.65 29.59
CA ASN A 237 16.45 -4.83 28.16
C ASN A 237 17.57 -3.90 27.70
N ALA A 238 18.49 -4.42 26.88
CA ALA A 238 19.64 -3.67 26.35
C ALA A 238 19.21 -2.61 25.32
N ASP A 239 18.02 -2.76 24.74
CA ASP A 239 17.42 -1.79 23.83
C ASP A 239 16.34 -0.99 24.57
N ILE A 240 16.54 0.31 24.64
CA ILE A 240 15.64 1.20 25.37
C ILE A 240 14.21 1.21 24.78
N LEU A 241 14.05 1.11 23.46
CA LEU A 241 12.71 1.05 22.84
C LEU A 241 12.03 -0.30 23.13
N ALA A 242 12.78 -1.39 23.07
CA ALA A 242 12.27 -2.70 23.45
C ALA A 242 11.84 -2.72 24.93
N SER A 243 12.60 -2.07 25.81
CA SER A 243 12.25 -1.94 27.22
C SER A 243 10.93 -1.20 27.46
N PHE A 244 10.57 -0.25 26.58
CA PHE A 244 9.29 0.46 26.66
C PHE A 244 8.14 -0.43 26.17
N ILE A 245 8.37 -1.22 25.13
CA ILE A 245 7.42 -2.21 24.61
C ILE A 245 7.17 -3.31 25.66
N ASP A 246 8.22 -3.79 26.33
CA ASP A 246 8.15 -4.85 27.34
C ASP A 246 7.24 -4.51 28.52
N LYS A 247 7.06 -3.21 28.84
CA LYS A 247 6.21 -2.73 29.93
C LYS A 247 4.72 -2.79 29.62
N VAL A 248 4.31 -2.92 28.36
CA VAL A 248 2.89 -2.93 27.98
C VAL A 248 2.22 -4.18 28.53
N ASP A 249 1.17 -4.00 29.34
CA ASP A 249 0.37 -5.10 29.84
C ASP A 249 -0.72 -5.45 28.82
N CYS A 250 -0.64 -6.65 28.22
CA CYS A 250 -1.61 -7.10 27.24
C CYS A 250 -2.85 -7.78 27.86
N SER A 251 -2.92 -7.90 29.19
CA SER A 251 -4.05 -8.56 29.85
C SER A 251 -5.37 -7.78 29.70
N ILE A 252 -5.30 -6.45 29.57
CA ILE A 252 -6.47 -5.58 29.35
C ILE A 252 -6.12 -4.44 28.38
N ASP A 253 -6.58 -4.57 27.13
CA ASP A 253 -6.56 -3.52 26.10
C ASP A 253 -5.15 -2.93 25.84
N GLY A 254 -4.13 -3.79 25.76
CA GLY A 254 -2.75 -3.41 25.45
C GLY A 254 -2.57 -3.02 23.98
N LYS A 255 -2.00 -1.85 23.71
CA LYS A 255 -1.84 -1.26 22.38
C LYS A 255 -0.46 -0.66 22.17
N ILE A 256 0.12 -0.94 21.02
CA ILE A 256 1.40 -0.40 20.56
C ILE A 256 1.20 0.20 19.17
N ARG A 257 1.64 1.45 18.97
CA ARG A 257 1.62 2.12 17.66
C ARG A 257 2.96 2.74 17.35
N ILE A 258 3.44 2.53 16.13
CA ILE A 258 4.81 2.89 15.73
C ILE A 258 4.77 3.84 14.54
N SER A 259 5.39 5.01 14.61
CA SER A 259 5.73 5.80 13.43
C SER A 259 7.23 5.78 13.25
N ALA A 260 7.71 5.24 12.12
CA ALA A 260 9.14 5.08 11.85
C ALA A 260 9.52 5.65 10.49
N ALA A 261 10.42 6.63 10.50
CA ALA A 261 11.05 7.18 9.30
C ALA A 261 12.12 6.23 8.72
N GLU A 262 12.83 5.54 9.60
CA GLU A 262 13.82 4.51 9.28
C GLU A 262 13.76 3.41 10.34
N LEU A 263 13.91 2.17 9.89
CA LEU A 263 13.76 0.96 10.70
C LEU A 263 14.77 -0.08 10.19
N ASP A 264 15.70 -0.48 11.06
CA ASP A 264 16.63 -1.56 10.75
C ASP A 264 15.93 -2.91 10.85
N GLN A 265 16.36 -3.86 10.03
CA GLN A 265 15.90 -5.25 10.07
C GLN A 265 16.24 -5.97 11.39
N ARG A 266 15.51 -7.07 11.66
CA ARG A 266 15.61 -7.87 12.87
C ARG A 266 17.01 -8.42 13.11
N SER A 267 17.75 -8.78 12.06
CA SER A 267 19.13 -9.26 12.22
C SER A 267 20.08 -8.18 12.77
N THR A 268 19.75 -6.89 12.58
CA THR A 268 20.54 -5.74 13.05
C THR A 268 20.08 -5.25 14.43
N ARG A 269 18.76 -5.23 14.69
CA ARG A 269 18.17 -4.74 15.95
C ARG A 269 17.12 -5.70 16.52
N PRO A 270 17.50 -6.94 16.91
CA PRO A 270 16.55 -8.02 17.20
C PRO A 270 15.62 -7.77 18.40
N ALA A 271 16.12 -7.11 19.45
CA ALA A 271 15.38 -6.93 20.70
C ALA A 271 14.03 -6.21 20.52
N VAL A 272 13.93 -5.28 19.57
CA VAL A 272 12.67 -4.59 19.27
C VAL A 272 11.63 -5.55 18.70
N TYR A 273 12.03 -6.37 17.71
CA TYR A 273 11.15 -7.35 17.07
C TYR A 273 10.76 -8.47 18.03
N ASP A 274 11.69 -8.93 18.87
CA ASP A 274 11.43 -9.94 19.90
C ASP A 274 10.38 -9.44 20.92
N ALA A 275 10.50 -8.18 21.35
CA ALA A 275 9.53 -7.55 22.24
C ALA A 275 8.14 -7.41 21.59
N LEU A 276 8.07 -6.98 20.32
CA LEU A 276 6.82 -6.88 19.58
C LEU A 276 6.15 -8.26 19.40
N GLN A 277 6.92 -9.28 19.01
CA GLN A 277 6.44 -10.65 18.87
C GLN A 277 5.89 -11.18 20.20
N ALA A 278 6.61 -10.94 21.30
CA ALA A 278 6.16 -11.33 22.63
C ALA A 278 4.83 -10.64 22.99
N LYS A 279 4.70 -9.34 22.76
CA LYS A 279 3.45 -8.60 23.07
C LYS A 279 2.28 -9.01 22.20
N ARG A 280 2.49 -9.29 20.92
CA ARG A 280 1.44 -9.86 20.07
C ARG A 280 0.96 -11.22 20.57
N SER A 281 1.88 -12.12 20.92
CA SER A 281 1.51 -13.43 21.48
C SER A 281 0.76 -13.33 22.82
N GLN A 282 0.93 -12.22 23.55
CA GLN A 282 0.19 -11.90 24.78
C GLN A 282 -1.16 -11.21 24.52
N GLY A 283 -1.52 -10.91 23.26
CA GLY A 283 -2.80 -10.33 22.87
C GLY A 283 -2.82 -8.81 22.66
N CYS A 284 -1.67 -8.13 22.70
CA CYS A 284 -1.61 -6.69 22.39
C CYS A 284 -1.88 -6.44 20.90
N SER A 285 -2.59 -5.35 20.59
CA SER A 285 -2.67 -4.83 19.21
C SER A 285 -1.41 -4.05 18.86
N VAL A 286 -0.84 -4.30 17.69
CA VAL A 286 0.37 -3.60 17.20
C VAL A 286 0.12 -3.10 15.78
N ASP A 287 0.30 -1.80 15.56
CA ASP A 287 0.19 -1.14 14.24
C ASP A 287 1.44 -0.29 13.97
N ALA A 288 1.86 -0.15 12.71
CA ALA A 288 3.00 0.68 12.33
C ALA A 288 2.73 1.54 11.08
N ASN A 289 2.94 2.85 11.18
CA ASN A 289 3.10 3.75 10.03
C ASN A 289 4.59 3.82 9.72
N VAL A 290 4.98 3.38 8.53
CA VAL A 290 6.39 3.27 8.15
C VAL A 290 6.67 4.05 6.89
N ARG A 291 7.86 4.62 6.79
CA ARG A 291 8.35 5.15 5.53
C ARG A 291 8.58 3.99 4.56
N ASP A 292 7.99 4.08 3.37
CA ASP A 292 8.26 3.12 2.31
C ASP A 292 9.58 3.49 1.60
N LEU A 293 10.64 2.71 1.85
CA LEU A 293 12.01 2.89 1.33
C LEU A 293 12.33 1.96 0.14
N SER A 294 11.30 1.49 -0.57
CA SER A 294 11.41 0.55 -1.69
C SER A 294 12.20 1.06 -2.93
N ASN A 295 12.77 2.27 -2.91
CA ASN A 295 13.76 2.77 -3.88
C ASN A 295 15.20 2.32 -3.62
N GLY A 296 15.54 1.88 -2.41
CA GLY A 296 16.92 1.86 -1.93
C GLY A 296 17.37 0.59 -1.22
N GLY A 297 16.55 -0.47 -1.22
CA GLY A 297 16.87 -1.71 -0.48
C GLY A 297 16.75 -1.56 1.05
N GLY A 298 15.85 -0.71 1.56
CA GLY A 298 15.73 -0.38 2.98
C GLY A 298 14.42 -0.80 3.65
N ASN A 299 13.63 -1.68 3.03
CA ASN A 299 12.36 -2.15 3.61
C ASN A 299 12.50 -3.43 4.44
N ASP A 300 13.70 -3.98 4.65
CA ASP A 300 13.90 -5.22 5.39
C ASP A 300 13.25 -5.19 6.78
N GLY A 301 13.34 -4.05 7.49
CA GLY A 301 12.65 -3.89 8.77
C GLY A 301 11.12 -3.83 8.66
N VAL A 302 10.59 -3.27 7.57
CA VAL A 302 9.14 -3.30 7.29
C VAL A 302 8.70 -4.74 7.01
N ASN A 303 9.49 -5.49 6.24
CA ASN A 303 9.25 -6.90 5.94
C ASN A 303 9.28 -7.76 7.22
N ASP A 304 10.21 -7.47 8.12
CA ASP A 304 10.28 -8.16 9.41
C ASP A 304 9.11 -7.80 10.34
N LEU A 305 8.56 -6.58 10.26
CA LEU A 305 7.31 -6.25 10.96
C LEU A 305 6.13 -7.04 10.38
N THR A 306 5.99 -7.07 9.05
CA THR A 306 4.91 -7.82 8.41
C THR A 306 5.03 -9.30 8.72
N ALA A 307 6.23 -9.89 8.72
CA ALA A 307 6.52 -11.28 9.12
C ALA A 307 6.14 -11.61 10.58
N LEU A 308 5.94 -10.60 11.43
CA LEU A 308 5.39 -10.75 12.77
C LEU A 308 3.87 -10.54 12.82
N ASP A 309 3.21 -10.49 11.67
CA ASP A 309 1.80 -10.14 11.48
C ASP A 309 1.46 -8.78 12.14
N VAL A 310 2.40 -7.84 12.06
CA VAL A 310 2.18 -6.42 12.40
C VAL A 310 1.70 -5.69 11.15
N ALA A 311 0.56 -5.01 11.25
CA ALA A 311 0.06 -4.17 10.16
C ALA A 311 1.00 -2.97 9.94
N ALA A 312 1.83 -3.03 8.90
CA ALA A 312 2.78 -1.98 8.51
C ALA A 312 2.26 -1.18 7.31
N TYR A 313 1.76 0.03 7.57
CA TYR A 313 1.21 0.94 6.58
C TYR A 313 2.32 1.80 5.97
N GLY A 314 2.74 1.47 4.75
CA GLY A 314 3.76 2.21 4.00
C GLY A 314 3.24 3.58 3.54
N ASN A 315 3.74 4.66 4.13
CA ASN A 315 3.35 6.03 3.75
C ASN A 315 4.14 6.52 2.54
N ARG A 316 3.48 6.54 1.37
CA ARG A 316 4.01 7.11 0.12
C ARG A 316 2.89 7.52 -0.86
N PRO A 317 2.11 8.57 -0.56
CA PRO A 317 1.01 8.98 -1.43
C PRO A 317 1.55 9.41 -2.80
N GLY A 318 0.84 9.07 -3.86
CA GLY A 318 1.24 9.36 -5.25
C GLY A 318 2.31 8.43 -5.86
N GLY A 319 2.74 7.35 -5.20
CA GLY A 319 3.47 6.25 -5.86
C GLY A 319 4.85 6.59 -6.44
N CYS A 320 5.49 7.70 -6.03
CA CYS A 320 6.85 8.08 -6.43
C CYS A 320 7.85 7.09 -5.83
N ARG A 321 7.93 5.83 -6.30
CA ARG A 321 8.86 4.81 -5.77
C ARG A 321 10.30 5.19 -6.06
N TYR A 322 10.61 5.99 -7.10
CA TYR A 322 11.98 6.32 -7.51
C TYR A 322 12.19 7.80 -7.82
N LYS A 323 13.37 8.30 -7.47
CA LYS A 323 13.79 9.65 -7.86
C LYS A 323 13.91 9.70 -9.39
N SER A 324 13.29 10.68 -10.04
CA SER A 324 13.42 10.90 -11.50
C SER A 324 14.84 11.29 -11.94
N SER A 325 15.73 11.55 -10.98
CA SER A 325 17.17 11.78 -11.16
C SER A 325 17.92 11.51 -9.86
N ALA A 326 19.26 11.49 -9.88
CA ALA A 326 20.08 11.39 -8.67
C ALA A 326 19.81 12.50 -7.62
N THR A 327 19.22 13.62 -8.05
CA THR A 327 18.95 14.81 -7.23
C THR A 327 17.47 15.03 -6.90
N ALA A 328 16.53 14.32 -7.54
CA ALA A 328 15.11 14.44 -7.25
C ALA A 328 14.76 13.82 -5.88
N SER A 329 13.76 14.36 -5.18
CA SER A 329 13.28 13.83 -3.90
C SER A 329 11.87 13.27 -4.06
N CYS A 330 11.66 12.01 -3.69
CA CYS A 330 10.33 11.38 -3.58
C CYS A 330 9.83 11.35 -2.13
N ASN A 331 10.29 12.31 -1.33
CA ASN A 331 10.04 12.31 0.10
C ASN A 331 8.68 12.92 0.46
N HIS A 332 8.04 13.60 -0.49
CA HIS A 332 6.79 14.30 -0.21
C HIS A 332 5.66 13.33 0.15
N GLY A 333 4.97 13.60 1.25
CA GLY A 333 3.93 12.75 1.80
C GLY A 333 4.44 11.48 2.49
N THR A 334 5.76 11.25 2.56
CA THR A 334 6.31 10.10 3.29
C THR A 334 6.40 10.40 4.79
N THR A 335 6.28 9.35 5.61
CA THR A 335 6.49 9.47 7.05
C THR A 335 7.96 9.78 7.35
N HIS A 336 8.19 10.92 7.99
CA HIS A 336 9.44 11.25 8.67
C HIS A 336 9.23 11.43 10.19
N SER A 337 8.00 11.18 10.66
CA SER A 337 7.63 11.12 12.07
C SER A 337 8.26 9.91 12.75
N LYS A 338 8.76 10.15 13.96
CA LYS A 338 9.45 9.16 14.80
C LYS A 338 8.78 9.15 16.15
N TYR A 339 7.91 8.17 16.39
CA TYR A 339 7.30 7.99 17.70
C TYR A 339 6.84 6.56 17.98
N LEU A 340 6.81 6.22 19.26
CA LEU A 340 6.18 5.02 19.81
C LEU A 340 5.04 5.46 20.73
N LEU A 341 3.85 4.89 20.57
CA LEU A 341 2.73 5.08 21.49
C LEU A 341 2.46 3.75 22.17
N THR A 342 2.42 3.74 23.50
CA THR A 342 1.99 2.58 24.28
C THR A 342 0.78 2.93 25.13
N GLU A 343 -0.20 2.03 25.16
CA GLU A 343 -1.38 2.14 26.03
C GLU A 343 -1.73 0.77 26.61
N TRP A 344 -2.15 0.73 27.86
CA TRP A 344 -2.84 -0.43 28.45
C TRP A 344 -3.74 0.01 29.59
N THR A 345 -4.61 -0.89 30.04
CA THR A 345 -5.48 -0.66 31.19
C THR A 345 -5.03 -1.54 32.35
N LYS A 346 -4.85 -0.94 33.54
CA LYS A 346 -4.58 -1.68 34.77
C LYS A 346 -5.86 -2.38 35.25
N ALA A 347 -5.72 -3.36 36.15
CA ALA A 347 -6.85 -4.07 36.75
C ALA A 347 -7.86 -3.15 37.48
N ASP A 348 -7.44 -1.96 37.92
CA ASP A 348 -8.31 -0.96 38.55
C ASP A 348 -9.03 -0.04 37.55
N GLY A 349 -8.86 -0.25 36.25
CA GLY A 349 -9.44 0.55 35.17
C GLY A 349 -8.61 1.78 34.78
N THR A 350 -7.49 2.05 35.45
CA THR A 350 -6.60 3.17 35.11
C THR A 350 -5.89 2.90 33.80
N LYS A 351 -5.99 3.84 32.85
CA LYS A 351 -5.19 3.80 31.62
C LYS A 351 -3.77 4.29 31.89
N VAL A 352 -2.79 3.57 31.34
CA VAL A 352 -1.41 4.02 31.24
C VAL A 352 -1.14 4.35 29.79
N GLN A 353 -0.63 5.53 29.52
CA GLN A 353 -0.46 6.09 28.17
C GLN A 353 0.88 6.80 28.10
N HIS A 354 1.70 6.41 27.12
CA HIS A 354 3.01 7.03 26.89
C HIS A 354 3.16 7.43 25.43
N VAL A 355 3.67 8.64 25.22
CA VAL A 355 4.20 9.09 23.92
C VAL A 355 5.71 9.09 24.03
N TYR A 356 6.39 8.36 23.17
CA TYR A 356 7.83 8.46 22.98
C TYR A 356 8.10 9.14 21.63
N THR A 357 8.79 10.27 21.59
CA THR A 357 9.01 11.00 20.34
C THR A 357 10.29 11.84 20.36
N GLY A 358 10.90 12.07 19.20
CA GLY A 358 12.11 12.87 19.09
C GLY A 358 12.82 12.68 17.76
N SER A 359 14.14 12.77 17.77
CA SER A 359 14.97 12.62 16.57
C SER A 359 15.31 11.16 16.22
N HIS A 360 15.18 10.26 17.20
CA HIS A 360 15.68 8.90 17.18
C HIS A 360 14.96 7.98 16.18
N ASN A 361 15.69 7.49 15.17
CA ASN A 361 15.23 6.44 14.26
C ASN A 361 15.28 5.05 14.90
N TRP A 362 14.58 4.07 14.33
CA TRP A 362 14.57 2.70 14.85
C TRP A 362 15.75 1.88 14.32
N THR A 363 16.94 2.48 14.29
CA THR A 363 18.17 1.89 13.76
C THR A 363 19.18 1.62 14.87
N ALA A 364 20.11 0.68 14.68
CA ALA A 364 21.18 0.40 15.62
C ALA A 364 22.10 1.61 15.81
N GLY A 365 22.29 2.42 14.76
CA GLY A 365 23.05 3.68 14.83
C GLY A 365 22.43 4.68 15.80
N SER A 366 21.12 4.91 15.74
CA SER A 366 20.42 5.81 16.68
C SER A 366 20.52 5.33 18.13
N LEU A 367 20.55 4.02 18.38
CA LEU A 367 20.73 3.48 19.73
C LEU A 367 22.19 3.65 20.24
N LYS A 368 23.17 3.33 19.39
CA LYS A 368 24.54 3.02 19.83
C LYS A 368 25.58 4.07 19.47
N THR A 369 25.36 4.92 18.47
CA THR A 369 26.46 5.75 17.92
C THR A 369 26.08 7.19 17.63
N ASN A 370 24.83 7.48 17.28
CA ASN A 370 24.42 8.84 16.93
C ASN A 370 24.09 9.66 18.19
N ASP A 371 24.29 10.96 18.11
CA ASP A 371 23.71 11.88 19.07
C ASP A 371 22.22 12.01 18.73
N GLU A 372 21.35 11.65 19.67
CA GLU A 372 19.91 11.66 19.49
C GLU A 372 19.22 12.07 20.78
N THR A 373 17.96 12.48 20.62
CA THR A 373 17.05 12.82 21.69
C THR A 373 15.72 12.10 21.54
N LEU A 374 15.23 11.53 22.64
CA LEU A 374 13.90 10.90 22.74
C LEU A 374 13.20 11.38 24.01
N LEU A 375 11.97 11.86 23.89
CA LEU A 375 11.13 12.25 25.02
C LEU A 375 10.07 11.20 25.27
N ARG A 376 9.89 10.80 26.53
CA ARG A 376 8.67 10.16 27.04
C ARG A 376 7.76 11.22 27.64
N ILE A 377 6.48 11.21 27.28
CA ILE A 377 5.45 12.13 27.79
C ILE A 377 4.24 11.32 28.26
N ASP A 378 3.82 11.58 29.50
CA ASP A 378 2.67 10.94 30.15
C ASP A 378 1.54 11.96 30.33
N ASP A 379 1.02 12.47 29.22
CA ASP A 379 -0.15 13.35 29.20
C ASP A 379 -1.24 12.74 28.31
N PRO A 380 -2.44 12.44 28.85
CA PRO A 380 -3.50 11.79 28.08
C PRO A 380 -3.94 12.58 26.84
N ALA A 381 -3.96 13.91 26.89
CA ALA A 381 -4.40 14.73 25.76
C ALA A 381 -3.33 14.76 24.66
N VAL A 382 -2.05 14.84 25.02
CA VAL A 382 -0.93 14.67 24.08
C VAL A 382 -0.95 13.28 23.46
N TYR A 383 -1.17 12.23 24.26
CA TYR A 383 -1.29 10.86 23.75
C TYR A 383 -2.42 10.74 22.72
N GLN A 384 -3.61 11.25 23.02
CA GLN A 384 -4.72 11.22 22.06
C GLN A 384 -4.44 12.03 20.79
N ALA A 385 -3.71 13.14 20.89
CA ALA A 385 -3.28 13.91 19.72
C ALA A 385 -2.36 13.09 18.80
N TYR A 386 -1.39 12.37 19.38
CA TYR A 386 -0.54 11.46 18.61
C TYR A 386 -1.30 10.25 18.04
N VAL A 387 -2.30 9.71 18.75
CA VAL A 387 -3.18 8.66 18.19
C VAL A 387 -4.02 9.19 17.03
N ALA A 388 -4.55 10.42 17.12
CA ALA A 388 -5.28 11.06 16.04
C ALA A 388 -4.37 11.26 14.81
N ASN A 389 -3.16 11.77 15.01
CA ASN A 389 -2.15 11.88 13.98
C ASN A 389 -1.82 10.51 13.36
N PHE A 390 -1.54 9.48 14.16
CA PHE A 390 -1.26 8.13 13.70
C PHE A 390 -2.37 7.58 12.81
N ASN A 391 -3.62 7.71 13.25
CA ASN A 391 -4.78 7.23 12.50
C ASN A 391 -4.96 7.99 11.18
N LYS A 392 -4.71 9.31 11.19
CA LYS A 392 -4.80 10.15 9.99
C LYS A 392 -3.71 9.78 8.98
N VAL A 393 -2.47 9.61 9.42
CA VAL A 393 -1.35 9.16 8.59
C VAL A 393 -1.61 7.75 8.03
N ARG A 394 -2.12 6.83 8.86
CA ARG A 394 -2.56 5.49 8.44
C ARG A 394 -3.65 5.57 7.37
N SER A 395 -4.64 6.44 7.55
CA SER A 395 -5.69 6.65 6.53
C SER A 395 -5.18 7.31 5.25
N GLY A 396 -4.08 8.06 5.32
CA GLY A 396 -3.40 8.60 4.14
C GLY A 396 -2.58 7.56 3.36
N ALA A 397 -2.12 6.49 4.03
CA ALA A 397 -1.41 5.37 3.37
C ALA A 397 -2.28 4.61 2.37
N VAL A 398 -3.61 4.68 2.52
CA VAL A 398 -4.55 3.99 1.63
C VAL A 398 -4.99 4.85 0.44
N ASP A 399 -4.60 6.15 0.40
CA ASP A 399 -4.98 7.20 -0.57
C ASP A 399 -6.38 7.01 -1.18
N ILE A 400 -7.36 6.83 -0.29
CA ILE A 400 -8.77 6.87 -0.65
C ILE A 400 -9.25 8.22 -0.17
N ASP A 401 -9.39 9.18 -1.09
CA ASP A 401 -10.15 10.40 -0.83
C ASP A 401 -11.57 10.01 -0.40
N ALA A 402 -11.84 10.06 0.91
CA ALA A 402 -13.11 9.66 1.47
C ALA A 402 -14.29 10.51 0.97
N SER A 403 -14.02 11.73 0.46
CA SER A 403 -15.03 12.58 -0.18
C SER A 403 -15.38 12.12 -1.60
N LYS A 404 -14.47 11.37 -2.25
CA LYS A 404 -14.65 10.79 -3.59
C LYS A 404 -15.10 9.33 -3.55
N TYR A 405 -14.70 8.56 -2.52
CA TYR A 405 -14.82 7.10 -2.52
C TYR A 405 -15.60 6.50 -1.31
N GLY A 406 -15.66 7.13 -0.12
CA GLY A 406 -16.36 6.59 1.06
C GLY A 406 -15.46 6.21 2.26
N SER A 407 -16.02 5.61 3.33
CA SER A 407 -15.27 5.24 4.56
C SER A 407 -14.57 3.88 4.48
N THR A 408 -13.44 3.76 5.17
CA THR A 408 -12.40 2.72 5.08
C THR A 408 -12.82 1.24 5.14
N SER A 409 -13.92 0.85 5.77
CA SER A 409 -14.26 -0.58 5.94
C SER A 409 -14.73 -1.28 4.66
N GLN A 410 -15.12 -0.54 3.62
CA GLN A 410 -15.57 -1.10 2.34
C GLN A 410 -14.46 -1.21 1.29
N HIS A 411 -13.32 -0.54 1.49
CA HIS A 411 -12.34 -0.31 0.43
C HIS A 411 -11.15 -1.26 0.43
N TYR A 412 -10.88 -1.91 1.55
CA TYR A 412 -9.81 -2.88 1.69
C TYR A 412 -10.20 -3.94 2.71
N SER A 413 -10.25 -5.21 2.29
CA SER A 413 -10.58 -6.31 3.19
C SER A 413 -9.84 -7.58 2.81
N ARG A 414 -9.48 -8.39 3.81
CA ARG A 414 -9.10 -9.79 3.59
C ARG A 414 -10.34 -10.56 3.12
N VAL A 415 -10.19 -11.32 2.04
CA VAL A 415 -11.24 -12.16 1.45
C VAL A 415 -11.32 -13.49 2.18
N ASN A 416 -10.19 -14.17 2.42
CA ASN A 416 -10.18 -15.37 3.24
C ASN A 416 -10.37 -15.05 4.73
N VAL A 417 -11.00 -15.97 5.46
CA VAL A 417 -11.23 -15.88 6.91
C VAL A 417 -10.29 -16.82 7.67
N GLN A 418 -9.88 -17.94 7.07
CA GLN A 418 -8.81 -18.79 7.57
C GLN A 418 -7.45 -18.35 6.99
N ALA A 419 -6.44 -18.23 7.86
CA ALA A 419 -5.05 -17.90 7.48
C ALA A 419 -4.18 -19.15 7.24
N ASP A 420 -4.75 -20.36 7.39
CA ASP A 420 -4.00 -21.61 7.32
C ASP A 420 -3.92 -22.09 5.86
N GLY A 421 -2.71 -22.08 5.27
CA GLY A 421 -2.46 -22.53 3.89
C GLY A 421 -2.30 -21.38 2.89
N ASP A 422 -1.92 -21.69 1.66
CA ASP A 422 -1.58 -20.70 0.62
C ASP A 422 -2.77 -20.44 -0.31
N GLN A 423 -3.17 -19.18 -0.49
CA GLN A 423 -4.26 -18.81 -1.39
C GLN A 423 -3.76 -18.26 -2.73
N HIS A 424 -4.26 -18.83 -3.83
CA HIS A 424 -3.80 -18.53 -5.19
C HIS A 424 -4.94 -18.42 -6.19
N TYR A 425 -4.60 -17.92 -7.39
CA TYR A 425 -5.45 -17.97 -8.59
C TYR A 425 -6.88 -17.52 -8.34
N SER A 426 -7.02 -16.26 -7.90
CA SER A 426 -8.34 -15.69 -7.69
C SER A 426 -8.96 -15.14 -8.96
N ALA A 427 -10.29 -15.17 -8.98
CA ALA A 427 -11.10 -14.42 -9.94
C ALA A 427 -12.12 -13.55 -9.19
N ILE A 428 -12.54 -12.47 -9.85
CA ILE A 428 -13.56 -11.55 -9.33
C ILE A 428 -14.53 -11.16 -10.42
N ALA A 429 -15.80 -11.09 -10.07
CA ALA A 429 -16.83 -10.53 -10.95
C ALA A 429 -17.83 -9.71 -10.16
N SER A 430 -18.44 -8.75 -10.86
CA SER A 430 -19.53 -7.93 -10.32
C SER A 430 -20.70 -7.86 -11.27
N GLY A 431 -21.90 -7.73 -10.69
CA GLY A 431 -23.16 -7.59 -11.43
C GLY A 431 -24.16 -6.77 -10.63
N GLY A 432 -25.31 -6.49 -11.23
CA GLY A 432 -26.41 -5.78 -10.58
C GLY A 432 -26.56 -4.34 -11.05
N THR A 433 -27.83 -3.91 -11.12
CA THR A 433 -28.22 -2.62 -11.71
C THR A 433 -28.47 -1.54 -10.66
N SER A 434 -29.01 -1.92 -9.49
CA SER A 434 -29.30 -0.99 -8.39
C SER A 434 -28.35 -1.14 -7.20
N SER A 435 -27.95 -2.37 -6.90
CA SER A 435 -26.90 -2.73 -5.94
C SER A 435 -25.84 -3.51 -6.68
N VAL A 436 -24.58 -3.31 -6.32
CA VAL A 436 -23.46 -4.04 -6.89
C VAL A 436 -23.22 -5.29 -6.05
N TYR A 437 -23.36 -6.46 -6.66
CA TYR A 437 -22.94 -7.73 -6.09
C TYR A 437 -21.55 -8.04 -6.60
N THR A 438 -20.62 -8.41 -5.72
CA THR A 438 -19.25 -8.79 -6.07
C THR A 438 -18.96 -10.18 -5.52
N ALA A 439 -18.41 -11.07 -6.33
CA ALA A 439 -17.96 -12.38 -5.90
C ALA A 439 -16.45 -12.50 -6.12
N VAL A 440 -15.74 -13.00 -5.12
CA VAL A 440 -14.33 -13.38 -5.22
C VAL A 440 -14.22 -14.88 -4.99
N VAL A 441 -13.56 -15.59 -5.89
CA VAL A 441 -13.20 -17.01 -5.74
C VAL A 441 -11.69 -17.17 -5.72
N TYR A 442 -11.19 -18.22 -5.07
CA TYR A 442 -9.75 -18.52 -5.01
C TYR A 442 -9.50 -20.00 -4.71
N GLU A 443 -8.30 -20.47 -5.07
CA GLU A 443 -7.76 -21.77 -4.66
C GLU A 443 -7.09 -21.67 -3.29
N GLN A 444 -7.20 -22.71 -2.47
CA GLN A 444 -6.45 -22.88 -1.23
C GLN A 444 -5.72 -24.23 -1.22
N GLY A 445 -4.40 -24.22 -0.98
CA GLY A 445 -3.55 -25.43 -0.88
C GLY A 445 -2.15 -25.11 -0.35
N ASP A 446 -1.33 -26.12 -0.05
CA ASP A 446 0.00 -25.96 0.57
C ASP A 446 1.12 -25.78 -0.47
N ARG A 447 1.08 -24.70 -1.28
CA ARG A 447 2.07 -24.43 -2.35
C ARG A 447 3.38 -23.81 -1.80
N HIS A 448 4.15 -24.53 -1.01
CA HIS A 448 5.38 -23.98 -0.43
C HIS A 448 6.61 -24.01 -1.39
N ASP A 449 6.54 -24.66 -2.56
CA ASP A 449 7.68 -24.83 -3.48
C ASP A 449 7.20 -25.03 -4.94
N SER A 450 7.93 -24.49 -5.93
CA SER A 450 7.68 -24.70 -7.37
C SER A 450 7.81 -26.16 -7.84
N SER A 451 8.28 -27.06 -6.97
CA SER A 451 8.32 -28.51 -7.15
C SER A 451 7.04 -29.24 -6.68
N ASP A 452 6.11 -28.53 -6.04
CA ASP A 452 4.88 -29.11 -5.50
C ASP A 452 3.91 -29.55 -6.61
N THR A 453 3.25 -30.67 -6.34
CA THR A 453 2.53 -31.52 -7.27
C THR A 453 1.11 -31.06 -7.61
N GLU A 454 0.72 -29.86 -7.18
CA GLU A 454 -0.57 -29.24 -7.50
C GLU A 454 -1.80 -29.93 -6.84
N LEU A 455 -1.56 -30.75 -5.80
CA LEU A 455 -2.54 -31.63 -5.16
C LEU A 455 -3.13 -31.04 -3.86
N GLY A 456 -4.29 -31.53 -3.43
CA GLY A 456 -4.92 -31.14 -2.18
C GLY A 456 -5.48 -29.72 -2.16
N THR A 457 -5.84 -29.19 -3.33
CA THR A 457 -6.32 -27.81 -3.51
C THR A 457 -7.85 -27.74 -3.51
N ASP A 458 -8.41 -26.79 -2.76
CA ASP A 458 -9.84 -26.55 -2.67
C ASP A 458 -10.23 -25.16 -3.20
N VAL A 459 -11.49 -25.01 -3.63
CA VAL A 459 -12.05 -23.76 -4.18
C VAL A 459 -13.00 -23.14 -3.18
N TYR A 460 -12.78 -21.87 -2.88
CA TYR A 460 -13.59 -21.06 -1.98
C TYR A 460 -14.23 -19.88 -2.69
N ILE A 461 -15.31 -19.35 -2.12
CA ILE A 461 -15.96 -18.12 -2.55
C ILE A 461 -16.25 -17.20 -1.35
N ARG A 462 -16.21 -15.89 -1.59
CA ARG A 462 -16.82 -14.87 -0.73
C ARG A 462 -17.61 -13.86 -1.56
N MET A 463 -18.83 -13.56 -1.13
CA MET A 463 -19.71 -12.60 -1.82
C MET A 463 -19.96 -11.35 -0.99
N TYR A 464 -20.10 -10.23 -1.70
CA TYR A 464 -20.30 -8.90 -1.17
C TYR A 464 -21.50 -8.25 -1.87
N LYS A 465 -22.18 -7.36 -1.14
CA LYS A 465 -23.18 -6.44 -1.69
C LYS A 465 -22.78 -5.04 -1.29
N ASP A 466 -22.55 -4.20 -2.29
CA ASP A 466 -22.11 -2.82 -2.13
C ASP A 466 -20.88 -2.70 -1.22
N GLY A 467 -19.94 -3.64 -1.34
CA GLY A 467 -18.68 -3.72 -0.58
C GLY A 467 -18.81 -4.32 0.82
N VAL A 468 -20.01 -4.75 1.22
CA VAL A 468 -20.26 -5.40 2.51
C VAL A 468 -20.40 -6.89 2.29
N ALA A 469 -19.63 -7.70 3.00
CA ALA A 469 -19.72 -9.17 2.91
C ALA A 469 -21.15 -9.63 3.27
N LEU A 470 -21.74 -10.46 2.42
CA LEU A 470 -23.06 -11.06 2.66
C LEU A 470 -22.99 -12.17 3.71
N TRP A 471 -21.85 -12.86 3.77
CA TRP A 471 -21.56 -13.98 4.66
C TRP A 471 -20.04 -14.25 4.72
N ASN A 472 -19.61 -15.11 5.65
CA ASN A 472 -18.22 -15.62 5.71
C ASN A 472 -17.93 -16.56 4.54
N GLU A 473 -16.66 -16.72 4.17
CA GLU A 473 -16.22 -17.59 3.07
C GLU A 473 -16.88 -18.98 3.07
N LYS A 474 -17.07 -19.53 1.89
CA LYS A 474 -17.69 -20.84 1.69
C LYS A 474 -16.82 -21.72 0.79
N LEU A 475 -16.55 -22.93 1.25
CA LEU A 475 -15.96 -24.00 0.47
C LEU A 475 -16.96 -24.47 -0.61
N LEU A 476 -16.54 -24.50 -1.87
CA LEU A 476 -17.35 -24.96 -3.03
C LEU A 476 -16.97 -26.35 -3.50
N SER A 477 -15.69 -26.69 -3.48
CA SER A 477 -15.23 -28.05 -3.79
C SER A 477 -15.39 -28.98 -2.59
N ASN A 478 -15.54 -30.28 -2.83
CA ASN A 478 -15.43 -31.26 -1.77
C ASN A 478 -13.98 -31.75 -1.74
N GLY A 479 -13.24 -31.54 -0.65
CA GLY A 479 -11.94 -32.18 -0.49
C GLY A 479 -12.04 -33.69 -0.73
N GLY A 480 -11.04 -34.27 -1.38
CA GLY A 480 -11.03 -35.71 -1.65
C GLY A 480 -11.12 -36.55 -0.38
N THR A 481 -11.42 -37.84 -0.53
CA THR A 481 -11.62 -38.77 0.61
C THR A 481 -10.48 -38.64 1.63
N ALA A 482 -10.80 -38.42 2.91
CA ALA A 482 -9.80 -38.27 3.97
C ALA A 482 -8.75 -39.42 3.91
N GLY A 483 -7.48 -39.06 3.66
CA GLY A 483 -6.37 -40.00 3.48
C GLY A 483 -5.91 -40.21 2.03
N ASN A 484 -6.59 -39.62 1.04
CA ASN A 484 -6.09 -39.47 -0.32
C ASN A 484 -5.57 -38.05 -0.52
N THR A 485 -4.32 -37.89 -0.97
CA THR A 485 -3.68 -36.60 -1.25
C THR A 485 -3.40 -36.41 -2.74
N THR A 486 -4.02 -37.19 -3.63
CA THR A 486 -3.77 -37.12 -5.07
C THR A 486 -4.78 -36.32 -5.88
N TRP A 487 -5.86 -35.82 -5.26
CA TRP A 487 -6.91 -35.01 -5.90
C TRP A 487 -6.50 -33.53 -6.03
N SER A 488 -7.16 -32.76 -6.90
CA SER A 488 -6.95 -31.31 -7.02
C SER A 488 -8.18 -30.55 -7.55
N HIS A 489 -8.38 -29.33 -7.07
CA HIS A 489 -9.40 -28.39 -7.59
C HIS A 489 -8.74 -27.06 -7.89
N GLN A 490 -8.74 -26.67 -9.16
CA GLN A 490 -7.88 -25.58 -9.62
C GLN A 490 -8.55 -24.66 -10.63
N LYS A 491 -7.94 -23.49 -10.78
CA LYS A 491 -8.23 -22.40 -11.71
C LYS A 491 -9.71 -22.02 -11.65
N PRO A 492 -10.21 -21.64 -10.46
CA PRO A 492 -11.58 -21.22 -10.33
C PRO A 492 -11.77 -19.89 -11.04
N ASP A 493 -12.90 -19.75 -11.71
CA ASP A 493 -13.35 -18.50 -12.30
C ASP A 493 -14.81 -18.24 -11.94
N VAL A 494 -15.23 -16.96 -11.95
CA VAL A 494 -16.56 -16.55 -11.51
C VAL A 494 -17.14 -15.43 -12.39
N GLY A 495 -18.42 -15.54 -12.70
CA GLY A 495 -19.24 -14.44 -13.22
C GLY A 495 -20.47 -14.19 -12.34
N VAL A 496 -21.02 -12.98 -12.34
CA VAL A 496 -22.17 -12.59 -11.49
C VAL A 496 -23.28 -11.97 -12.34
N ASP A 497 -24.51 -12.45 -12.19
CA ASP A 497 -25.69 -11.89 -12.87
C ASP A 497 -26.29 -10.66 -12.16
N ASP A 498 -27.27 -10.00 -12.78
CA ASP A 498 -27.87 -8.78 -12.22
C ASP A 498 -28.70 -8.99 -10.95
N GLN A 499 -29.01 -10.25 -10.63
CA GLN A 499 -29.72 -10.61 -9.40
C GLN A 499 -28.74 -11.01 -8.28
N GLY A 500 -27.44 -10.96 -8.55
CA GLY A 500 -26.40 -11.29 -7.59
C GLY A 500 -26.18 -12.79 -7.42
N ASN A 501 -26.52 -13.60 -8.43
CA ASN A 501 -26.10 -15.00 -8.45
C ASN A 501 -24.73 -15.12 -9.12
N ALA A 502 -23.79 -15.77 -8.44
CA ALA A 502 -22.49 -16.12 -8.98
C ALA A 502 -22.54 -17.48 -9.68
N ILE A 503 -21.94 -17.60 -10.86
CA ILE A 503 -21.64 -18.89 -11.50
C ILE A 503 -20.14 -19.11 -11.37
N VAL A 504 -19.73 -20.22 -10.78
CA VAL A 504 -18.32 -20.55 -10.54
C VAL A 504 -17.97 -21.82 -11.30
N ALA A 505 -16.84 -21.83 -12.00
CA ALA A 505 -16.30 -22.99 -12.69
C ALA A 505 -14.87 -23.28 -12.23
N TRP A 506 -14.47 -24.56 -12.14
CA TRP A 506 -13.10 -24.96 -11.80
C TRP A 506 -12.74 -26.33 -12.40
N ALA A 507 -11.44 -26.55 -12.63
CA ALA A 507 -10.90 -27.84 -13.02
C ALA A 507 -10.93 -28.78 -11.81
N LYS A 508 -11.47 -29.98 -12.00
CA LYS A 508 -11.85 -30.90 -10.93
C LYS A 508 -11.26 -32.28 -11.15
N ASP A 509 -10.35 -32.70 -10.27
CA ASP A 509 -9.77 -34.04 -10.21
C ASP A 509 -10.05 -34.65 -8.83
N ASP A 510 -11.19 -35.33 -8.66
CA ASP A 510 -11.59 -35.96 -7.40
C ASP A 510 -10.86 -37.28 -7.09
N ASP A 511 -10.44 -38.01 -8.14
CA ASP A 511 -9.89 -39.36 -8.02
C ASP A 511 -8.34 -39.36 -8.04
N GLY A 512 -7.74 -38.23 -8.37
CA GLY A 512 -6.31 -37.98 -8.38
C GLY A 512 -5.58 -38.72 -9.48
N ASN A 513 -6.27 -38.97 -10.59
CA ASN A 513 -5.72 -39.62 -11.77
C ASN A 513 -4.97 -38.63 -12.68
N ARG A 514 -4.95 -37.32 -12.34
CA ARG A 514 -4.37 -36.21 -13.11
C ARG A 514 -5.07 -35.92 -14.44
N TYR A 515 -6.35 -36.27 -14.53
CA TYR A 515 -7.26 -35.89 -15.60
C TYR A 515 -8.46 -35.17 -14.98
N ALA A 516 -8.50 -33.86 -15.15
CA ALA A 516 -9.54 -33.01 -14.62
C ALA A 516 -10.81 -33.07 -15.48
N ASP A 517 -11.96 -33.07 -14.81
CA ASP A 517 -13.27 -32.66 -15.32
C ASP A 517 -13.46 -31.15 -15.03
N ILE A 518 -14.58 -30.56 -15.43
CA ILE A 518 -14.96 -29.18 -15.09
C ILE A 518 -16.24 -29.22 -14.26
N ALA A 519 -16.14 -28.73 -13.04
CA ALA A 519 -17.30 -28.48 -12.20
C ALA A 519 -17.83 -27.07 -12.41
N VAL A 520 -19.15 -26.93 -12.33
CA VAL A 520 -19.84 -25.64 -12.42
C VAL A 520 -20.92 -25.59 -11.34
N VAL A 521 -20.99 -24.50 -10.58
CA VAL A 521 -22.03 -24.27 -9.58
C VAL A 521 -22.61 -22.87 -9.69
N LYS A 522 -23.87 -22.73 -9.29
CA LYS A 522 -24.52 -21.44 -9.02
C LYS A 522 -24.52 -21.19 -7.51
N VAL A 523 -24.08 -20.02 -7.10
CA VAL A 523 -24.16 -19.52 -5.71
C VAL A 523 -25.09 -18.33 -5.69
N ALA A 524 -26.25 -18.46 -5.06
CA ALA A 524 -27.19 -17.35 -4.89
C ALA A 524 -26.67 -16.36 -3.83
N ALA A 525 -27.18 -15.13 -3.82
CA ALA A 525 -26.78 -14.09 -2.86
C ALA A 525 -26.99 -14.52 -1.38
N ASP A 526 -27.95 -15.40 -1.09
CA ASP A 526 -28.16 -15.97 0.25
C ASP A 526 -27.16 -17.09 0.62
N GLY A 527 -26.25 -17.42 -0.29
CA GLY A 527 -25.24 -18.44 -0.16
C GLY A 527 -25.69 -19.83 -0.60
N THR A 528 -26.90 -20.02 -1.13
CA THR A 528 -27.36 -21.33 -1.62
C THR A 528 -26.51 -21.78 -2.81
N VAL A 529 -25.91 -22.97 -2.71
CA VAL A 529 -25.08 -23.57 -3.78
C VAL A 529 -25.88 -24.62 -4.53
N THR A 530 -25.92 -24.52 -5.86
CA THR A 530 -26.59 -25.47 -6.75
C THR A 530 -25.62 -25.96 -7.82
N ALA A 531 -25.41 -27.27 -7.92
CA ALA A 531 -24.61 -27.83 -9.00
C ALA A 531 -25.29 -27.61 -10.37
N LEU A 532 -24.50 -27.23 -11.36
CA LEU A 532 -24.93 -27.04 -12.74
C LEU A 532 -24.40 -28.15 -13.64
N PRO A 533 -24.99 -28.35 -14.84
CA PRO A 533 -24.49 -29.35 -15.78
C PRO A 533 -23.03 -29.10 -16.16
N ARG A 534 -22.24 -30.18 -16.24
CA ARG A 534 -20.87 -30.13 -16.78
C ARG A 534 -20.86 -29.61 -18.22
N PRO A 535 -19.81 -28.88 -18.65
CA PRO A 535 -19.79 -28.23 -19.95
C PRO A 535 -19.50 -29.16 -21.12
N HIS A 536 -18.82 -30.28 -20.94
CA HIS A 536 -18.53 -31.21 -22.02
C HIS A 536 -19.49 -32.40 -22.06
N ALA A 537 -19.68 -32.99 -23.24
CA ALA A 537 -20.49 -34.18 -23.45
C ALA A 537 -19.69 -35.47 -23.15
N SER A 538 -18.38 -35.48 -23.42
CA SER A 538 -17.46 -36.60 -23.17
C SER A 538 -16.36 -36.18 -22.21
N GLY A 539 -16.10 -36.96 -21.16
CA GLY A 539 -14.95 -36.78 -20.27
C GLY A 539 -13.67 -37.46 -20.79
N SER A 540 -13.51 -37.58 -22.12
CA SER A 540 -12.29 -38.13 -22.71
C SER A 540 -11.24 -37.03 -22.83
N GLY A 541 -10.00 -37.32 -22.43
CA GLY A 541 -8.94 -36.31 -22.35
C GLY A 541 -9.10 -35.39 -21.14
N ASP A 542 -8.03 -34.68 -20.83
CA ASP A 542 -7.95 -33.74 -19.71
C ASP A 542 -8.67 -32.42 -20.03
N GLN A 543 -9.39 -31.86 -19.05
CA GLN A 543 -10.14 -30.61 -19.16
C GLN A 543 -9.59 -29.58 -18.16
N LEU A 544 -8.90 -28.56 -18.65
CA LEU A 544 -8.06 -27.68 -17.85
C LEU A 544 -8.49 -26.22 -17.97
N ARG A 545 -8.15 -25.41 -16.96
CA ARG A 545 -8.24 -23.94 -16.94
C ARG A 545 -9.60 -23.40 -17.45
N PRO A 546 -10.73 -23.80 -16.83
CA PRO A 546 -12.02 -23.27 -17.23
C PRO A 546 -12.17 -21.79 -16.88
N THR A 547 -12.87 -21.05 -17.71
CA THR A 547 -13.37 -19.68 -17.46
C THR A 547 -14.87 -19.60 -17.70
N VAL A 548 -15.55 -18.67 -17.05
CA VAL A 548 -17.00 -18.52 -17.08
C VAL A 548 -17.43 -17.07 -17.25
N ALA A 549 -18.10 -16.78 -18.37
CA ALA A 549 -18.73 -15.50 -18.64
C ALA A 549 -20.22 -15.56 -18.28
N VAL A 550 -20.73 -14.58 -17.52
CA VAL A 550 -22.15 -14.50 -17.10
C VAL A 550 -22.76 -13.18 -17.54
N ALA A 551 -23.92 -13.23 -18.19
CA ALA A 551 -24.69 -12.07 -18.59
C ALA A 551 -25.66 -11.63 -17.49
N GLY A 552 -26.15 -10.39 -17.54
CA GLY A 552 -27.08 -9.85 -16.54
C GLY A 552 -28.38 -10.65 -16.38
N ASP A 553 -28.81 -11.36 -17.43
CA ASP A 553 -30.00 -12.25 -17.40
C ASP A 553 -29.74 -13.65 -16.79
N GLY A 554 -28.51 -13.92 -16.34
CA GLY A 554 -28.07 -15.21 -15.81
C GLY A 554 -27.65 -16.24 -16.86
N SER A 555 -27.68 -15.89 -18.15
CA SER A 555 -27.05 -16.71 -19.19
C SER A 555 -25.56 -16.82 -18.95
N TYR A 556 -24.96 -17.96 -19.27
CA TYR A 556 -23.54 -18.17 -19.05
C TYR A 556 -22.88 -19.04 -20.12
N THR A 557 -21.60 -18.80 -20.34
CA THR A 557 -20.74 -19.58 -21.23
C THR A 557 -19.50 -20.01 -20.46
N VAL A 558 -19.17 -21.29 -20.51
CA VAL A 558 -17.92 -21.85 -19.97
C VAL A 558 -17.00 -22.14 -21.13
N ALA A 559 -15.76 -21.63 -21.07
CA ALA A 559 -14.69 -21.95 -22.01
C ALA A 559 -13.56 -22.70 -21.27
N TRP A 560 -12.86 -23.61 -21.94
CA TRP A 560 -11.82 -24.41 -21.30
C TRP A 560 -10.82 -25.00 -22.29
N GLU A 561 -9.68 -25.46 -21.78
CA GLU A 561 -8.70 -26.24 -22.53
C GLU A 561 -9.04 -27.72 -22.51
N SER A 562 -8.97 -28.37 -23.67
CA SER A 562 -9.20 -29.81 -23.81
C SER A 562 -8.08 -30.48 -24.58
N THR A 563 -7.73 -31.69 -24.13
CA THR A 563 -6.86 -32.65 -24.85
C THR A 563 -7.68 -33.83 -25.45
N ALA A 564 -9.00 -33.65 -25.59
CA ALA A 564 -9.96 -34.70 -25.96
C ALA A 564 -9.75 -35.38 -27.33
N ASP A 565 -8.91 -34.83 -28.22
CA ASP A 565 -8.61 -35.43 -29.52
C ASP A 565 -7.52 -36.53 -29.48
N GLY A 566 -6.98 -36.82 -28.29
CA GLY A 566 -5.89 -37.78 -28.09
C GLY A 566 -4.53 -37.27 -28.55
N SER A 567 -4.43 -35.98 -28.91
CA SER A 567 -3.15 -35.29 -29.11
C SER A 567 -2.60 -34.79 -27.77
N THR A 568 -1.30 -34.53 -27.73
CA THR A 568 -0.64 -33.85 -26.60
C THR A 568 -0.83 -32.33 -26.65
N LEU A 569 -1.73 -31.81 -27.51
CA LEU A 569 -1.87 -30.40 -27.83
C LEU A 569 -3.21 -29.87 -27.30
N ASN A 570 -3.18 -28.72 -26.62
CA ASN A 570 -4.39 -28.14 -26.04
C ASN A 570 -5.20 -27.41 -27.12
N GLN A 571 -6.53 -27.55 -27.06
CA GLN A 571 -7.47 -26.76 -27.84
C GLN A 571 -8.55 -26.15 -26.95
N VAL A 572 -9.08 -25.01 -27.36
CA VAL A 572 -10.11 -24.28 -26.59
C VAL A 572 -11.49 -24.70 -27.06
N TYR A 573 -12.36 -25.05 -26.12
CA TYR A 573 -13.76 -25.41 -26.32
C TYR A 573 -14.69 -24.49 -25.53
N ALA A 574 -15.97 -24.42 -25.91
CA ALA A 574 -16.97 -23.66 -25.19
C ALA A 574 -18.37 -24.29 -25.24
N SER A 575 -19.13 -24.06 -24.16
CA SER A 575 -20.52 -24.47 -23.99
C SER A 575 -21.32 -23.35 -23.33
N SER A 576 -22.58 -23.17 -23.71
CA SER A 576 -23.41 -22.06 -23.24
C SER A 576 -24.81 -22.48 -22.86
N TRP A 577 -25.39 -21.78 -21.89
CA TRP A 577 -26.75 -21.95 -21.41
C TRP A 577 -27.44 -20.58 -21.31
N SER A 578 -28.76 -20.60 -21.46
CA SER A 578 -29.61 -19.44 -21.14
C SER A 578 -29.77 -19.25 -19.64
N GLY A 579 -30.22 -18.07 -19.21
CA GLY A 579 -30.54 -17.79 -17.80
C GLY A 579 -31.64 -18.67 -17.19
N THR A 580 -32.42 -19.36 -18.02
CA THR A 580 -33.39 -20.37 -17.57
C THR A 580 -32.78 -21.77 -17.39
N GLY A 581 -31.49 -21.94 -17.68
CA GLY A 581 -30.76 -23.21 -17.62
C GLY A 581 -30.83 -24.06 -18.89
N ALA A 582 -31.49 -23.60 -19.96
CA ALA A 582 -31.53 -24.34 -21.23
C ALA A 582 -30.18 -24.26 -21.96
N LEU A 583 -29.62 -25.42 -22.34
CA LEU A 583 -28.40 -25.54 -23.13
C LEU A 583 -28.60 -24.90 -24.53
N ARG A 584 -27.67 -24.02 -24.92
CA ARG A 584 -27.65 -23.34 -26.22
C ARG A 584 -26.76 -24.07 -27.22
N TYR A 585 -25.54 -24.39 -26.81
CA TYR A 585 -24.59 -25.20 -27.56
C TYR A 585 -23.63 -25.87 -26.59
N GLN A 586 -23.01 -26.96 -27.03
CA GLN A 586 -22.09 -27.77 -26.24
C GLN A 586 -20.86 -28.14 -27.09
N ASP A 587 -19.68 -28.16 -26.49
CA ASP A 587 -18.42 -28.63 -27.09
C ASP A 587 -18.09 -27.95 -28.42
N VAL A 588 -18.36 -26.64 -28.53
CA VAL A 588 -17.93 -25.89 -29.71
C VAL A 588 -16.43 -25.68 -29.62
N GLN A 589 -15.67 -26.32 -30.51
CA GLN A 589 -14.24 -26.10 -30.64
C GLN A 589 -13.95 -24.67 -31.15
N VAL A 590 -13.38 -23.84 -30.29
CA VAL A 590 -13.13 -22.41 -30.53
C VAL A 590 -11.78 -22.18 -31.20
N SER A 591 -10.74 -22.92 -30.83
CA SER A 591 -9.41 -22.80 -31.44
C SER A 591 -9.12 -23.95 -32.41
N THR A 592 -8.15 -23.77 -33.30
CA THR A 592 -7.70 -24.81 -34.25
C THR A 592 -6.19 -24.74 -34.41
N ILE A 593 -5.55 -25.90 -34.54
CA ILE A 593 -4.12 -26.00 -34.91
C ILE A 593 -4.03 -26.29 -36.41
N ASN A 594 -3.07 -25.67 -37.10
CA ASN A 594 -2.85 -25.90 -38.53
C ASN A 594 -2.51 -27.36 -38.78
N SER A 595 -3.01 -27.91 -39.89
CA SER A 595 -2.76 -29.31 -40.24
C SER A 595 -1.26 -29.61 -40.32
N GLY A 596 -0.78 -30.53 -39.47
CA GLY A 596 0.62 -30.95 -39.41
C GLY A 596 1.53 -30.07 -38.56
N ALA A 597 1.00 -29.01 -37.94
CA ALA A 597 1.71 -28.21 -36.95
C ALA A 597 1.73 -28.90 -35.57
N ALA A 598 2.74 -28.60 -34.77
CA ALA A 598 2.92 -29.11 -33.40
C ALA A 598 2.72 -28.02 -32.34
N GLY A 599 1.77 -27.12 -32.57
CA GLY A 599 1.51 -25.98 -31.69
C GLY A 599 0.41 -26.23 -30.66
N SER A 600 0.09 -25.26 -29.82
CA SER A 600 -0.85 -25.41 -28.70
C SER A 600 -1.71 -24.15 -28.51
N ASN A 601 -2.95 -24.32 -28.06
CA ASN A 601 -3.84 -23.22 -27.69
C ASN A 601 -4.25 -23.35 -26.22
N ARG A 602 -4.02 -22.32 -25.41
CA ARG A 602 -4.16 -22.40 -23.95
C ARG A 602 -4.60 -21.09 -23.32
N ARG A 603 -4.92 -21.13 -22.02
CA ARG A 603 -5.39 -20.04 -21.15
C ARG A 603 -6.54 -19.24 -21.76
N PRO A 604 -7.70 -19.88 -22.02
CA PRO A 604 -8.82 -19.16 -22.57
C PRO A 604 -9.40 -18.19 -21.54
N ASP A 605 -9.85 -17.02 -22.01
CA ASP A 605 -10.70 -16.12 -21.24
C ASP A 605 -11.93 -15.73 -22.06
N ALA A 606 -13.06 -15.50 -21.39
CA ALA A 606 -14.35 -15.34 -22.03
C ALA A 606 -15.17 -14.18 -21.44
N ALA A 607 -15.84 -13.43 -22.33
CA ALA A 607 -16.77 -12.38 -21.95
C ALA A 607 -18.05 -12.45 -22.80
N ILE A 608 -19.20 -12.24 -22.18
CA ILE A 608 -20.53 -12.36 -22.82
C ILE A 608 -21.19 -10.98 -22.88
N ASP A 609 -21.82 -10.66 -24.01
CA ASP A 609 -22.60 -9.42 -24.19
C ASP A 609 -24.09 -9.62 -23.87
N ASP A 610 -24.88 -8.53 -23.82
CA ASP A 610 -26.31 -8.58 -23.48
C ASP A 610 -27.16 -9.37 -24.49
N ALA A 611 -26.65 -9.55 -25.72
CA ALA A 611 -27.28 -10.37 -26.74
C ALA A 611 -26.95 -11.87 -26.58
N GLY A 612 -26.10 -12.22 -25.63
CA GLY A 612 -25.66 -13.59 -25.36
C GLY A 612 -24.59 -14.09 -26.32
N ASN A 613 -23.92 -13.21 -27.06
CA ASN A 613 -22.74 -13.59 -27.84
C ASN A 613 -21.51 -13.58 -26.94
N THR A 614 -20.66 -14.59 -27.07
CA THR A 614 -19.48 -14.76 -26.21
C THR A 614 -18.21 -14.53 -27.00
N THR A 615 -17.44 -13.52 -26.62
CA THR A 615 -16.07 -13.29 -27.08
C THR A 615 -15.14 -14.18 -26.28
N ILE A 616 -14.24 -14.90 -26.95
CA ILE A 616 -13.27 -15.80 -26.33
C ILE A 616 -11.89 -15.49 -26.89
N VAL A 617 -10.91 -15.33 -26.01
CA VAL A 617 -9.50 -15.11 -26.34
C VAL A 617 -8.62 -16.21 -25.74
N TRP A 618 -7.44 -16.46 -26.30
CA TRP A 618 -6.52 -17.50 -25.82
C TRP A 618 -5.08 -17.24 -26.29
N GLU A 619 -4.09 -17.84 -25.62
CA GLU A 619 -2.72 -17.93 -26.14
C GLU A 619 -2.67 -18.92 -27.31
N GLU A 620 -2.25 -18.45 -28.48
CA GLU A 620 -2.35 -19.16 -29.74
C GLU A 620 -0.97 -19.43 -30.35
N ASP A 621 -0.66 -20.71 -30.55
CA ASP A 621 0.41 -21.19 -31.42
C ASP A 621 -0.20 -22.18 -32.42
N ALA A 622 -0.97 -21.71 -33.39
CA ALA A 622 -1.63 -22.58 -34.37
C ALA A 622 -0.67 -23.07 -35.46
N ASP A 623 0.44 -22.37 -35.71
CA ASP A 623 1.43 -22.77 -36.72
C ASP A 623 2.57 -23.63 -36.16
N GLY A 624 2.68 -23.76 -34.84
CA GLY A 624 3.64 -24.63 -34.16
C GLY A 624 5.07 -24.10 -34.21
N ASN A 625 5.23 -22.79 -34.35
CA ASN A 625 6.55 -22.16 -34.41
C ASN A 625 7.09 -21.75 -33.03
N GLY A 626 6.27 -21.87 -31.97
CA GLY A 626 6.60 -21.51 -30.58
C GLY A 626 6.48 -20.01 -30.26
N GLY A 627 5.99 -19.20 -31.21
CA GLY A 627 5.60 -17.81 -31.04
C GLY A 627 4.12 -17.71 -30.69
N LEU A 628 3.82 -17.26 -29.48
CA LEU A 628 2.45 -17.19 -28.97
C LEU A 628 1.79 -15.87 -29.38
N ASN A 629 0.71 -15.92 -30.14
CA ASN A 629 -0.16 -14.77 -30.39
C ASN A 629 -1.40 -14.80 -29.47
N ILE A 630 -2.27 -13.80 -29.58
CA ILE A 630 -3.55 -13.79 -28.90
C ILE A 630 -4.66 -14.15 -29.87
N GLY A 631 -5.13 -15.40 -29.81
CA GLY A 631 -6.29 -15.86 -30.56
C GLY A 631 -7.58 -15.17 -30.09
N LEU A 632 -8.52 -14.99 -31.01
CA LEU A 632 -9.79 -14.30 -30.80
C LEU A 632 -10.88 -14.89 -31.67
N ALA A 633 -12.03 -15.18 -31.07
CA ALA A 633 -13.27 -15.54 -31.75
C ALA A 633 -14.49 -15.00 -30.99
N LYS A 634 -15.63 -14.89 -31.67
CA LYS A 634 -16.91 -14.58 -31.02
C LYS A 634 -17.99 -15.55 -31.46
N LEU A 635 -18.58 -16.26 -30.52
CA LEU A 635 -19.69 -17.19 -30.76
C LEU A 635 -21.03 -16.48 -30.57
N ASN A 636 -22.01 -16.81 -31.42
CA ASN A 636 -23.40 -16.43 -31.23
C ASN A 636 -24.14 -17.44 -30.35
N THR A 637 -25.39 -17.15 -30.00
CA THR A 637 -26.23 -18.01 -29.16
C THR A 637 -26.55 -19.40 -29.75
N SER A 638 -26.22 -19.66 -31.02
CA SER A 638 -26.33 -20.98 -31.66
C SER A 638 -24.99 -21.73 -31.76
N GLY A 639 -23.90 -21.17 -31.22
CA GLY A 639 -22.55 -21.72 -31.33
C GLY A 639 -21.84 -21.42 -32.66
N GLY A 640 -22.45 -20.61 -33.54
CA GLY A 640 -21.83 -20.16 -34.78
C GLY A 640 -20.88 -18.98 -34.55
N PHE A 641 -19.85 -18.84 -35.37
CA PHE A 641 -18.89 -17.73 -35.26
C PHE A 641 -19.50 -16.42 -35.77
N ALA A 642 -19.94 -15.55 -34.86
CA ALA A 642 -20.30 -14.16 -35.14
C ALA A 642 -19.08 -13.33 -35.55
N VAL A 643 -17.92 -13.63 -34.96
CA VAL A 643 -16.61 -13.16 -35.42
C VAL A 643 -15.76 -14.40 -35.68
N ALA A 644 -15.28 -14.54 -36.92
CA ALA A 644 -14.40 -15.62 -37.31
C ALA A 644 -13.07 -15.57 -36.54
N ARG A 645 -12.46 -16.73 -36.33
CA ARG A 645 -11.15 -16.88 -35.68
C ARG A 645 -10.10 -15.99 -36.33
N LYS A 646 -9.29 -15.33 -35.51
CA LYS A 646 -8.15 -14.50 -35.91
C LYS A 646 -7.28 -14.20 -34.70
N VAL A 647 -6.22 -13.43 -34.90
CA VAL A 647 -5.39 -12.88 -33.81
C VAL A 647 -5.81 -11.44 -33.43
N ALA A 648 -5.69 -11.10 -32.16
CA ALA A 648 -6.02 -9.80 -31.58
C ALA A 648 -4.83 -8.83 -31.61
N ASN A 649 -3.62 -9.32 -31.34
CA ASN A 649 -2.38 -8.56 -31.46
C ASN A 649 -2.07 -8.21 -32.93
N SER A 650 -1.31 -7.14 -33.11
CA SER A 650 -0.79 -6.68 -34.40
C SER A 650 0.73 -6.73 -34.47
N LEU A 651 1.39 -6.63 -33.31
CA LEU A 651 2.80 -6.95 -33.15
C LEU A 651 2.96 -8.47 -33.08
N THR A 652 3.91 -9.01 -33.82
CA THR A 652 4.18 -10.47 -33.88
C THR A 652 5.64 -10.80 -33.61
N ASP A 653 6.43 -9.81 -33.18
CA ASP A 653 7.84 -9.98 -32.89
C ASP A 653 8.09 -10.39 -31.43
N GLY A 654 7.13 -10.20 -30.53
CA GLY A 654 7.17 -10.68 -29.14
C GLY A 654 6.50 -12.05 -28.92
N GLN A 655 6.37 -12.40 -27.65
CA GLN A 655 5.58 -13.49 -27.07
C GLN A 655 4.40 -12.85 -26.34
N GLN A 656 3.20 -13.16 -26.78
CA GLN A 656 1.97 -12.59 -26.27
C GLN A 656 1.27 -13.62 -25.38
N THR A 657 1.17 -13.32 -24.09
CA THR A 657 0.75 -14.29 -23.06
C THR A 657 -0.23 -13.67 -22.07
N VAL A 658 -0.83 -14.52 -21.22
CA VAL A 658 -1.69 -14.14 -20.09
C VAL A 658 -2.79 -13.16 -20.50
N THR A 659 -3.70 -13.64 -21.35
CA THR A 659 -4.75 -12.85 -21.96
C THR A 659 -5.95 -12.67 -21.05
N ALA A 660 -6.57 -11.49 -21.13
CA ALA A 660 -7.87 -11.20 -20.53
C ALA A 660 -8.79 -10.46 -21.52
N VAL A 661 -10.10 -10.67 -21.42
CA VAL A 661 -11.12 -10.03 -22.25
C VAL A 661 -12.33 -9.59 -21.42
N ALA A 662 -12.84 -8.39 -21.70
CA ALA A 662 -14.11 -7.91 -21.15
C ALA A 662 -14.99 -7.33 -22.26
N SER A 663 -16.30 -7.59 -22.18
CA SER A 663 -17.30 -7.11 -23.15
C SER A 663 -18.28 -6.13 -22.50
N ALA A 664 -18.60 -5.04 -23.19
CA ALA A 664 -19.71 -4.16 -22.84
C ALA A 664 -21.03 -4.78 -23.30
N GLY A 665 -22.16 -4.36 -22.72
CA GLY A 665 -23.48 -4.89 -23.08
C GLY A 665 -23.83 -4.78 -24.57
N ASP A 666 -23.31 -3.76 -25.27
CA ASP A 666 -23.50 -3.57 -26.72
C ASP A 666 -22.60 -4.45 -27.62
N GLY A 667 -21.78 -5.29 -27.02
CA GLY A 667 -20.91 -6.25 -27.70
C GLY A 667 -19.53 -5.73 -28.08
N ARG A 668 -19.21 -4.45 -27.86
CA ARG A 668 -17.81 -3.96 -27.90
C ARG A 668 -17.00 -4.68 -26.82
N PHE A 669 -15.71 -4.86 -27.05
CA PHE A 669 -14.86 -5.57 -26.10
C PHE A 669 -13.42 -5.07 -26.13
N VAL A 670 -12.72 -5.31 -25.03
CA VAL A 670 -11.30 -4.97 -24.84
C VAL A 670 -10.54 -6.25 -24.54
N VAL A 671 -9.38 -6.41 -25.16
CA VAL A 671 -8.45 -7.51 -24.88
C VAL A 671 -7.18 -6.93 -24.29
N ALA A 672 -6.66 -7.52 -23.21
CA ALA A 672 -5.38 -7.17 -22.60
C ALA A 672 -4.47 -8.40 -22.53
N TRP A 673 -3.15 -8.20 -22.61
CA TRP A 673 -2.16 -9.27 -22.58
C TRP A 673 -0.78 -8.76 -22.17
N THR A 674 0.08 -9.69 -21.76
CA THR A 674 1.52 -9.46 -21.57
C THR A 674 2.27 -9.65 -22.90
N ASP A 675 3.19 -8.76 -23.21
CA ASP A 675 4.13 -8.88 -24.34
C ASP A 675 5.57 -8.92 -23.81
N GLU A 676 6.32 -9.93 -24.23
CA GLU A 676 7.76 -10.06 -23.98
C GLU A 676 8.51 -10.24 -25.29
N TYR A 677 9.65 -9.55 -25.51
CA TYR A 677 10.48 -9.83 -26.69
C TYR A 677 11.87 -10.31 -26.32
N THR A 678 12.17 -11.55 -26.73
CA THR A 678 13.50 -12.15 -26.67
C THR A 678 14.04 -12.40 -28.08
N THR A 679 15.37 -12.30 -28.27
CA THR A 679 16.00 -12.77 -29.51
C THR A 679 15.87 -14.30 -29.60
N GLY A 680 16.07 -14.87 -30.80
CA GLY A 680 16.19 -16.33 -30.98
C GLY A 680 17.33 -17.02 -30.20
N THR A 681 18.13 -16.27 -29.44
CA THR A 681 19.15 -16.79 -28.49
C THR A 681 18.70 -16.70 -27.03
N GLY A 682 17.44 -16.34 -26.75
CA GLY A 682 16.90 -16.17 -25.41
C GLY A 682 17.34 -14.88 -24.71
N THR A 683 17.92 -13.92 -25.45
CA THR A 683 18.34 -12.63 -24.87
C THR A 683 17.15 -11.67 -24.85
N LEU A 684 16.77 -11.18 -23.67
CA LEU A 684 15.71 -10.18 -23.52
C LEU A 684 16.08 -8.89 -24.29
N VAL A 685 15.20 -8.46 -25.20
CA VAL A 685 15.38 -7.26 -26.03
C VAL A 685 14.42 -6.14 -25.59
N ARG A 686 13.19 -6.49 -25.20
CA ARG A 686 12.23 -5.56 -24.59
C ARG A 686 11.70 -6.17 -23.30
N PRO A 687 11.61 -5.36 -22.23
CA PRO A 687 11.06 -5.80 -20.95
C PRO A 687 9.58 -6.18 -21.09
N GLN A 688 9.07 -6.99 -20.16
CA GLN A 688 7.68 -7.44 -20.18
C GLN A 688 6.74 -6.25 -19.96
N ARG A 689 5.71 -6.12 -20.80
CA ARG A 689 4.76 -4.98 -20.76
C ARG A 689 3.34 -5.45 -20.97
N ILE A 690 2.41 -4.74 -20.35
CA ILE A 690 0.98 -4.96 -20.63
C ILE A 690 0.53 -4.12 -21.82
N TYR A 691 -0.15 -4.78 -22.74
CA TYR A 691 -0.84 -4.17 -23.87
C TYR A 691 -2.34 -4.38 -23.76
N HIS A 692 -3.08 -3.53 -24.46
CA HIS A 692 -4.50 -3.69 -24.66
C HIS A 692 -4.92 -3.21 -26.06
N ARG A 693 -6.10 -3.67 -26.50
CA ARG A 693 -6.72 -3.24 -27.75
C ARG A 693 -8.23 -3.28 -27.66
N VAL A 694 -8.87 -2.23 -28.19
CA VAL A 694 -10.33 -2.08 -28.20
C VAL A 694 -10.88 -2.58 -29.53
N PHE A 695 -11.97 -3.34 -29.48
CA PHE A 695 -12.66 -3.89 -30.64
C PHE A 695 -14.15 -3.50 -30.64
N SER A 696 -14.66 -3.29 -31.86
CA SER A 696 -16.09 -3.15 -32.13
C SER A 696 -16.84 -4.48 -31.94
N ALA A 697 -18.18 -4.42 -31.86
CA ALA A 697 -19.02 -5.60 -31.70
C ALA A 697 -18.89 -6.64 -32.84
N THR A 698 -18.50 -6.22 -34.04
CA THR A 698 -18.21 -7.10 -35.18
C THR A 698 -16.75 -7.57 -35.21
N GLY A 699 -15.98 -7.29 -34.16
CA GLY A 699 -14.59 -7.68 -34.00
C GLY A 699 -13.58 -6.80 -34.75
N SER A 700 -13.96 -5.74 -35.45
CA SER A 700 -12.97 -4.82 -36.06
C SER A 700 -12.26 -4.04 -34.96
N ALA A 701 -10.93 -3.91 -35.03
CA ALA A 701 -10.17 -3.10 -34.08
C ALA A 701 -10.57 -1.63 -34.18
N ALA A 702 -11.00 -1.05 -33.06
CA ALA A 702 -11.36 0.36 -32.93
C ALA A 702 -10.12 1.22 -32.63
N THR A 703 -9.12 0.64 -31.98
CA THR A 703 -7.83 1.28 -31.67
C THR A 703 -6.66 0.49 -32.26
N ALA A 704 -5.51 1.16 -32.35
CA ALA A 704 -4.24 0.46 -32.45
C ALA A 704 -3.99 -0.35 -31.17
N GLU A 705 -3.13 -1.36 -31.27
CA GLU A 705 -2.53 -1.97 -30.08
C GLU A 705 -1.77 -0.92 -29.27
N GLN A 706 -2.08 -0.82 -27.99
CA GLN A 706 -1.58 0.23 -27.09
C GLN A 706 -0.95 -0.38 -25.85
N ARG A 707 0.12 0.23 -25.35
CA ARG A 707 0.65 -0.11 -24.03
C ARG A 707 -0.26 0.47 -22.95
N THR A 708 -0.51 -0.31 -21.91
CA THR A 708 -1.27 0.12 -20.74
C THR A 708 -0.53 1.21 -19.95
N THR A 709 0.80 1.17 -19.95
CA THR A 709 1.64 2.25 -19.41
C THR A 709 2.52 2.83 -20.51
N GLU A 710 2.47 4.16 -20.68
CA GLU A 710 3.37 4.86 -21.61
C GLU A 710 4.79 4.92 -21.04
N ASP A 711 5.79 4.54 -21.84
CA ASP A 711 7.19 4.88 -21.58
C ASP A 711 7.34 6.38 -21.88
N GLY A 712 7.49 7.22 -20.86
CA GLY A 712 7.65 8.67 -21.04
C GLY A 712 8.75 8.99 -22.04
N THR A 713 8.50 9.95 -22.94
CA THR A 713 9.40 10.32 -24.04
C THR A 713 10.68 11.08 -23.60
N GLY A 714 11.07 10.98 -22.33
CA GLY A 714 12.23 11.64 -21.75
C GLY A 714 13.14 10.65 -21.05
N SER A 715 14.26 10.30 -21.70
CA SER A 715 15.42 9.59 -21.10
C SER A 715 15.11 8.46 -20.09
N GLY A 716 14.13 7.59 -20.38
CA GLY A 716 13.85 6.36 -19.63
C GLY A 716 12.36 5.98 -19.60
N PRO A 717 12.01 4.73 -19.23
CA PRO A 717 10.64 4.23 -19.23
C PRO A 717 9.87 4.81 -18.05
N TYR A 718 9.41 6.07 -18.16
CA TYR A 718 8.75 6.76 -17.05
C TYR A 718 7.25 6.98 -17.28
N VAL A 719 6.35 6.41 -16.46
CA VAL A 719 4.95 6.91 -16.43
C VAL A 719 4.97 8.27 -15.72
N ASP A 720 4.39 9.29 -16.34
CA ASP A 720 4.33 10.69 -15.86
C ASP A 720 5.70 11.38 -15.65
N GLY A 721 6.74 10.93 -16.38
CA GLY A 721 8.06 11.55 -16.33
C GLY A 721 8.83 11.35 -15.01
N GLN A 722 8.36 10.48 -14.10
CA GLN A 722 8.99 10.27 -12.79
C GLN A 722 9.17 8.81 -12.31
N ARG A 723 8.50 7.80 -12.90
CA ARG A 723 8.58 6.39 -12.43
C ARG A 723 9.14 5.36 -13.43
N PRO A 724 10.33 4.72 -13.22
CA PRO A 724 10.77 3.57 -14.01
C PRO A 724 9.70 2.48 -14.06
N ILE A 725 9.31 2.05 -15.26
CA ILE A 725 8.46 0.89 -15.51
C ILE A 725 9.34 -0.34 -15.53
N SER A 726 9.04 -1.29 -14.67
CA SER A 726 9.73 -2.58 -14.58
C SER A 726 8.95 -3.65 -15.34
N ASP A 727 9.32 -4.93 -15.23
CA ASP A 727 8.60 -6.02 -15.89
C ASP A 727 7.16 -6.11 -15.37
N GLN A 728 6.22 -6.10 -16.30
CA GLN A 728 4.79 -6.21 -16.03
C GLN A 728 4.25 -7.50 -16.61
N ASP A 729 3.43 -8.21 -15.85
CA ASP A 729 2.77 -9.43 -16.29
C ASP A 729 1.42 -9.60 -15.58
N VAL A 730 0.66 -10.64 -15.92
CA VAL A 730 -0.62 -10.99 -15.32
C VAL A 730 -1.64 -9.86 -15.44
N ALA A 731 -1.98 -9.53 -16.70
CA ALA A 731 -2.99 -8.56 -17.01
C ALA A 731 -4.40 -9.09 -16.73
N ASP A 732 -5.27 -8.21 -16.25
CA ASP A 732 -6.72 -8.42 -16.27
C ASP A 732 -7.44 -7.13 -16.70
N VAL A 733 -8.64 -7.24 -17.26
CA VAL A 733 -9.39 -6.11 -17.82
C VAL A 733 -10.87 -6.17 -17.46
N ALA A 734 -11.45 -5.01 -17.14
CA ALA A 734 -12.88 -4.85 -16.96
C ALA A 734 -13.40 -3.66 -17.76
N VAL A 735 -14.60 -3.77 -18.34
CA VAL A 735 -15.22 -2.73 -19.17
C VAL A 735 -16.61 -2.38 -18.67
N ALA A 736 -16.95 -1.09 -18.71
CA ALA A 736 -18.30 -0.59 -18.43
C ALA A 736 -19.11 -0.44 -19.73
N ASP A 737 -20.44 -0.29 -19.62
CA ASP A 737 -21.34 -0.19 -20.78
C ASP A 737 -21.04 0.98 -21.73
N ASN A 738 -20.52 2.09 -21.20
CA ASN A 738 -20.08 3.22 -22.02
C ASN A 738 -18.78 2.92 -22.81
N GLY A 739 -18.14 1.78 -22.56
CA GLY A 739 -16.88 1.31 -23.13
C GLY A 739 -15.61 1.84 -22.45
N SER A 740 -15.73 2.66 -21.40
CA SER A 740 -14.57 2.92 -20.53
C SER A 740 -14.14 1.63 -19.85
N PHE A 741 -12.84 1.46 -19.66
CA PHE A 741 -12.29 0.21 -19.13
C PHE A 741 -11.17 0.48 -18.13
N VAL A 742 -10.84 -0.54 -17.35
CA VAL A 742 -9.72 -0.56 -16.42
C VAL A 742 -8.88 -1.78 -16.74
N VAL A 743 -7.56 -1.61 -16.78
CA VAL A 743 -6.60 -2.71 -16.89
C VAL A 743 -5.83 -2.79 -15.58
N ALA A 744 -5.76 -3.98 -14.99
CA ALA A 744 -4.95 -4.29 -13.82
C ALA A 744 -3.75 -5.17 -14.21
N TRP A 745 -2.66 -5.07 -13.46
CA TRP A 745 -1.45 -5.86 -13.73
C TRP A 745 -0.58 -6.03 -12.49
N LYS A 746 0.27 -7.06 -12.52
CA LYS A 746 1.37 -7.25 -11.60
C LYS A 746 2.62 -6.57 -12.16
N GLU A 747 3.37 -5.86 -11.33
CA GLU A 747 4.63 -5.24 -11.72
C GLU A 747 5.74 -5.66 -10.76
N ALA A 748 6.78 -6.30 -11.30
CA ALA A 748 7.94 -6.75 -10.55
C ALA A 748 8.86 -5.58 -10.23
N PHE A 749 9.53 -5.57 -9.07
CA PHE A 749 10.42 -4.46 -8.70
C PHE A 749 11.84 -4.89 -8.38
N ASP A 750 12.55 -5.43 -9.37
CA ASP A 750 13.99 -5.62 -9.25
C ASP A 750 14.72 -4.26 -9.39
N VAL A 751 15.32 -3.78 -8.30
CA VAL A 751 16.05 -2.49 -8.32
C VAL A 751 17.52 -2.76 -8.57
N ASN A 752 18.06 -2.31 -9.70
CA ASN A 752 19.50 -2.28 -9.91
C ASN A 752 20.08 -0.95 -9.41
N ILE A 753 20.82 -0.98 -8.30
CA ILE A 753 21.55 0.17 -7.75
C ILE A 753 23.04 -0.12 -7.87
N GLY A 754 23.75 0.63 -8.72
CA GLY A 754 25.21 0.54 -8.83
C GLY A 754 25.74 -0.81 -9.32
N GLY A 755 24.93 -1.60 -10.04
CA GLY A 755 25.29 -2.92 -10.53
C GLY A 755 24.82 -4.08 -9.64
N THR A 756 24.22 -3.79 -8.48
CA THR A 756 23.60 -4.78 -7.59
C THR A 756 22.09 -4.78 -7.80
N VAL A 757 21.54 -5.93 -8.16
CA VAL A 757 20.09 -6.15 -8.25
C VAL A 757 19.57 -6.54 -6.88
N TYR A 758 18.70 -5.71 -6.31
CA TYR A 758 17.91 -6.03 -5.12
C TYR A 758 16.58 -6.60 -5.59
N PRO A 759 16.30 -7.90 -5.36
CA PRO A 759 15.03 -8.47 -5.74
C PRO A 759 13.93 -7.83 -4.90
N GLY A 760 13.05 -7.06 -5.55
CA GLY A 760 11.90 -6.49 -4.87
C GLY A 760 10.70 -7.43 -4.95
N LYS A 761 9.75 -7.21 -4.05
CA LYS A 761 8.44 -7.85 -4.13
C LYS A 761 7.62 -7.18 -5.25
N ASP A 762 6.79 -7.98 -5.90
CA ASP A 762 5.85 -7.57 -6.94
C ASP A 762 4.72 -6.71 -6.34
N ASP A 763 4.32 -5.60 -6.97
CA ASP A 763 3.11 -4.85 -6.58
C ASP A 763 1.97 -5.09 -7.58
N VAL A 764 0.74 -4.78 -7.17
CA VAL A 764 -0.43 -4.79 -8.04
C VAL A 764 -0.84 -3.37 -8.39
N TRP A 765 -1.14 -3.14 -9.66
CA TRP A 765 -1.50 -1.83 -10.21
C TRP A 765 -2.79 -1.92 -11.03
N ALA A 766 -3.46 -0.77 -11.20
CA ALA A 766 -4.46 -0.64 -12.26
C ALA A 766 -4.48 0.77 -12.86
N ARG A 767 -5.05 0.89 -14.07
CA ARG A 767 -5.23 2.15 -14.80
C ARG A 767 -6.54 2.16 -15.56
N GLY A 768 -7.18 3.32 -15.60
CA GLY A 768 -8.42 3.58 -16.30
C GLY A 768 -8.24 4.22 -17.68
N PHE A 769 -9.15 3.87 -18.59
CA PHE A 769 -9.17 4.32 -19.98
C PHE A 769 -10.59 4.67 -20.43
N ASN A 770 -10.67 5.60 -21.37
CA ASN A 770 -11.84 5.87 -22.19
C ASN A 770 -12.03 4.79 -23.26
N ALA A 771 -13.22 4.75 -23.88
CA ALA A 771 -13.52 3.79 -24.95
C ALA A 771 -12.62 3.93 -26.20
N ASP A 772 -11.94 5.07 -26.36
CA ASP A 772 -10.96 5.32 -27.43
C ASP A 772 -9.50 5.00 -27.01
N GLY A 773 -9.30 4.47 -25.80
CA GLY A 773 -7.98 4.17 -25.23
C GLY A 773 -7.27 5.37 -24.62
N THR A 774 -7.87 6.56 -24.59
CA THR A 774 -7.28 7.72 -23.90
C THR A 774 -7.45 7.64 -22.39
N THR A 775 -6.60 8.31 -21.61
CA THR A 775 -6.60 8.22 -20.13
C THR A 775 -7.09 9.49 -19.43
N THR A 776 -7.53 10.49 -20.20
CA THR A 776 -8.00 11.78 -19.66
C THR A 776 -9.27 11.59 -18.82
N GLY A 777 -9.25 12.09 -17.57
CA GLY A 777 -10.39 12.01 -16.66
C GLY A 777 -10.74 10.58 -16.24
N ARG A 778 -9.72 9.72 -16.14
CA ARG A 778 -9.84 8.31 -15.75
C ARG A 778 -8.89 8.01 -14.60
N LEU A 779 -9.05 6.83 -14.01
CA LEU A 779 -8.17 6.35 -12.95
C LEU A 779 -6.69 6.41 -13.44
N PRO A 780 -5.81 7.22 -12.81
CA PRO A 780 -4.40 7.20 -13.14
C PRO A 780 -3.80 5.83 -12.84
N ALA A 781 -2.62 5.52 -13.38
CA ALA A 781 -1.90 4.31 -12.97
C ALA A 781 -1.65 4.36 -11.45
N TYR A 782 -2.27 3.46 -10.71
CA TYR A 782 -2.35 3.50 -9.25
C TYR A 782 -2.03 2.15 -8.63
N ARG A 783 -1.22 2.14 -7.56
CA ARG A 783 -0.86 0.94 -6.81
C ARG A 783 -2.02 0.51 -5.93
N MET A 784 -2.47 -0.72 -6.09
CA MET A 784 -3.65 -1.26 -5.40
C MET A 784 -3.31 -1.91 -4.06
N ASN A 785 -2.08 -2.40 -3.87
CA ASN A 785 -1.63 -2.92 -2.58
C ASN A 785 -1.22 -1.81 -1.59
N VAL A 786 -1.64 -2.01 -0.34
CA VAL A 786 -1.37 -1.08 0.78
C VAL A 786 -0.07 -1.42 1.49
N VAL A 787 0.22 -2.71 1.63
CA VAL A 787 1.46 -3.24 2.21
C VAL A 787 2.45 -3.50 1.08
N THR A 788 3.72 -3.16 1.32
CA THR A 788 4.80 -3.25 0.32
C THR A 788 5.88 -4.26 0.70
N GLY A 789 5.70 -4.97 1.83
CA GLY A 789 6.63 -6.00 2.30
C GLY A 789 6.26 -7.44 1.90
N GLY A 790 4.99 -7.70 1.59
CA GLY A 790 4.52 -8.99 1.06
C GLY A 790 4.83 -9.15 -0.44
N GLY A 791 4.73 -10.36 -0.97
CA GLY A 791 4.66 -10.60 -2.42
C GLY A 791 3.22 -10.44 -2.91
N GLN A 792 2.96 -9.53 -3.83
CA GLN A 792 1.62 -9.34 -4.39
C GLN A 792 1.51 -9.88 -5.83
N GLY A 793 0.40 -10.54 -6.16
CA GLY A 793 0.23 -11.15 -7.47
C GLY A 793 -1.20 -11.50 -7.85
N GLY A 794 -1.37 -12.02 -9.06
CA GLY A 794 -2.65 -12.52 -9.56
C GLY A 794 -3.80 -11.52 -9.47
N PRO A 795 -3.65 -10.26 -9.95
CA PRO A 795 -4.76 -9.33 -9.89
C PRO A 795 -5.91 -9.78 -10.78
N ALA A 796 -7.12 -9.67 -10.26
CA ALA A 796 -8.34 -9.75 -11.05
C ALA A 796 -9.22 -8.52 -10.77
N VAL A 797 -9.87 -7.97 -11.80
CA VAL A 797 -10.55 -6.68 -11.76
C VAL A 797 -11.97 -6.78 -12.31
N THR A 798 -12.89 -6.05 -11.70
CA THR A 798 -14.26 -5.94 -12.19
C THR A 798 -14.78 -4.51 -12.11
N LEU A 799 -15.63 -4.14 -13.06
CA LEU A 799 -16.23 -2.81 -13.15
C LEU A 799 -17.74 -2.99 -13.31
N ALA A 800 -18.48 -2.68 -12.25
CA ALA A 800 -19.93 -2.80 -12.28
C ALA A 800 -20.54 -1.79 -13.27
N PRO A 801 -21.77 -2.02 -13.78
CA PRO A 801 -22.47 -1.08 -14.65
C PRO A 801 -22.59 0.35 -14.06
N THR A 802 -22.59 0.46 -12.74
CA THR A 802 -22.59 1.74 -12.00
C THR A 802 -21.26 2.50 -12.06
N GLY A 803 -20.20 1.93 -12.65
CA GLY A 803 -18.83 2.46 -12.66
C GLY A 803 -18.04 2.17 -11.37
N ARG A 804 -18.56 1.32 -10.49
CA ARG A 804 -17.88 0.89 -9.26
C ARG A 804 -16.82 -0.15 -9.61
N LEU A 805 -15.56 0.18 -9.34
CA LEU A 805 -14.39 -0.66 -9.57
C LEU A 805 -14.06 -1.45 -8.30
N ALA A 806 -13.87 -2.76 -8.47
CA ALA A 806 -13.30 -3.66 -7.48
C ALA A 806 -12.18 -4.51 -8.08
N LEU A 807 -11.22 -4.90 -7.26
CA LEU A 807 -10.07 -5.71 -7.65
C LEU A 807 -9.66 -6.63 -6.51
N THR A 808 -9.29 -7.86 -6.82
CA THR A 808 -8.69 -8.81 -5.87
C THR A 808 -7.25 -9.13 -6.26
N TYR A 809 -6.42 -9.50 -5.30
CA TYR A 809 -5.05 -9.96 -5.53
C TYR A 809 -4.53 -10.79 -4.35
N SER A 810 -3.57 -11.68 -4.62
CA SER A 810 -2.86 -12.45 -3.58
C SER A 810 -1.79 -11.58 -2.92
N ASP A 811 -1.62 -11.68 -1.61
CA ASP A 811 -0.68 -10.87 -0.81
C ASP A 811 -0.13 -11.72 0.35
N ASP A 812 1.18 -11.90 0.44
CA ASP A 812 1.88 -12.39 1.65
C ASP A 812 1.91 -11.28 2.71
N TYR A 813 0.72 -10.87 3.14
CA TYR A 813 0.51 -9.68 3.95
C TYR A 813 1.16 -9.77 5.32
N ASP A 814 1.21 -10.98 5.88
CA ASP A 814 1.78 -11.29 7.18
C ASP A 814 3.19 -11.88 7.08
N GLY A 815 3.81 -11.84 5.90
CA GLY A 815 5.21 -12.18 5.66
C GLY A 815 5.60 -13.61 6.06
N ASN A 816 4.62 -14.51 6.21
CA ASN A 816 4.82 -15.88 6.65
C ASN A 816 5.14 -16.82 5.47
N GLY A 817 5.08 -16.30 4.23
CA GLY A 817 5.32 -17.04 2.99
C GLY A 817 4.07 -17.67 2.37
N PHE A 818 2.91 -17.53 3.02
CA PHE A 818 1.60 -17.95 2.53
C PHE A 818 0.82 -16.73 2.07
N ASN A 819 0.26 -16.81 0.86
CA ASN A 819 -0.51 -15.71 0.31
C ASN A 819 -1.92 -15.71 0.85
N GLU A 820 -2.45 -14.52 1.02
CA GLU A 820 -3.82 -14.26 1.43
C GLU A 820 -4.53 -13.45 0.35
N MET A 821 -5.84 -13.63 0.22
CA MET A 821 -6.60 -12.91 -0.78
C MET A 821 -7.06 -11.56 -0.25
N ARG A 822 -6.78 -10.48 -0.99
CA ARG A 822 -7.11 -9.10 -0.65
C ARG A 822 -8.07 -8.50 -1.66
N LEU A 823 -9.12 -7.84 -1.17
CA LEU A 823 -10.08 -7.10 -1.99
C LEU A 823 -9.86 -5.60 -1.82
N ARG A 824 -9.81 -4.88 -2.94
CA ARG A 824 -9.96 -3.44 -3.07
C ARG A 824 -11.31 -3.17 -3.73
N ASP A 825 -12.16 -2.33 -3.14
CA ASP A 825 -13.49 -2.02 -3.68
C ASP A 825 -13.83 -0.53 -3.50
N ALA A 826 -14.92 -0.11 -4.16
CA ALA A 826 -15.47 1.25 -4.14
C ALA A 826 -14.50 2.30 -4.68
N PHE A 827 -13.70 1.90 -5.68
CA PHE A 827 -13.01 2.83 -6.57
C PHE A 827 -13.94 3.23 -7.71
N SER A 828 -13.58 4.28 -8.43
CA SER A 828 -14.26 4.68 -9.67
C SER A 828 -13.25 4.90 -10.78
N ASN A 829 -13.64 4.59 -12.01
CA ASN A 829 -12.87 4.93 -13.20
C ASN A 829 -13.17 6.38 -13.65
N SER A 830 -12.91 7.35 -12.78
CA SER A 830 -13.29 8.77 -12.99
C SER A 830 -12.26 9.77 -12.50
#